data_AF-A0A2T4N3T1-F1
#
_entry.id   AF-A0A2T4N3T1-F1
#
_cell.length_a   1.000
_cell.length_b   1.000
_cell.length_c   1.000
_cell.angle_alpha   90.00
_cell.angle_beta   90.00
_cell.angle_gamma   90.00
#
_symmetry.space_group_name_H-M   'P 1'
#
loop_
_entity.id
_entity.type
_entity.pdbx_description
1 polymer ?
#
loop_
_entity_poly.entity_id
_entity_poly.type
_entity_poly.pdbx_seq_one_letter_code
_entity_poly.pdbx_strand_id
1 'polypeptide(L)'
;MGTTRHERNNIRLFLGERIEHASDREVLATVYNALEKGSKWAYIFANFNVNGRQVDVVVFSGTTTLVIEAKGYKQPVIGGVNGSWIQKGPFGSRKLRNGYTQALDAKNVLRDAVAGLFGTISGYPNALLAIAPSIPSGSSLPPSDFKVSIGGQDVIEAALNATSGALLSEDQCEVLAAHFSLERVSGRDVAIHEALLTSERTLLRYESSFLEFHEPTGKRLKSDQYSLDDKLISASEVLEKALLSRSALLIRGPSGCGKSLLSAHIATESLHAGVLPIHIQGKDFEGKLQKIIDTELGLLGTSARDLLSAGRHLGRQLVLFLDGYNECPEPLRTVLTRALQAFSLRYGAGIVLTSQGALDRQDLLSIEEIIVSPPQSALKSRLAKLSPEDENFTNCQTLLEIARSGLEAELIGQAAASLPAGASKFLIFDTVARRRLGNSAATGTRALCGFAEELISQTVFSFSVREFDRFCDATGVTDTTRRAILESQLVSQRGERISFSHEMFFSAFIAEFLVRATRKDSERVQAVLQSPRFHGSKVLIIGAIEDDSTLRDVLDKNTDQGILESCVRGECGDAARRFVNAKIDELLAELLAELSELHFLLNGEGLHSSSIETGARRPILATFEAFLPAIGWLLMQGAHLDKIMAACRSMEERLVGASSDLYREARTKKVPFRHEIFGQAYVFNRKIALSQLVSFIHNGSLSFRHSPGRDFDDALKRAWNEASTHSEFYVLLGITRLTKQASWAAPCVLNLLERLKSLPYHLQLATMDFCVHLRDVDDGIKEKMIAALEDSINKLGVFMNSMILDTLKGLGGLDAEEENYRTVVLNEIERVFSMPSPQADTEAWSIFSRQFDHPYDNIYWDEVDNLAGDLKRQLLFKALKGASTEYVSFVGILIHQLADFGDPAVSEAIEPWLRLPAKRSIMPQDAVEAFFAAHEAMGILSLPLPTAPASPVDVDETMRACGELAYWSCRLSNHELESSLQTLSARTTLLAHSASASAGALWSSTSRMLSSDRARTHVVKSYPNTALAVCREALNNREIQKTYEEYGFMDSLASIGSFSIQVIGQFGDADDLQNLRGLCDDKRLGREALDAIKKIEDRIRYRQ
;
A
#
# COMPACT_ATOMS: atom_id res chain seq x y z
N MET A 1 -15.42 -10.51 22.03
CA MET A 1 -16.43 -11.11 22.97
C MET A 1 -16.82 -10.07 24.02
N GLY A 2 -18.10 -9.71 24.07
CA GLY A 2 -18.66 -8.72 24.98
C GLY A 2 -20.12 -8.57 24.61
N THR A 3 -20.93 -9.55 25.01
CA THR A 3 -22.38 -9.53 24.86
C THR A 3 -22.91 -8.32 25.63
N THR A 4 -23.00 -7.18 24.94
CA THR A 4 -23.95 -6.13 25.29
C THR A 4 -25.29 -6.83 25.30
N ARG A 5 -25.76 -7.13 26.51
CA ARG A 5 -27.16 -7.40 26.78
C ARG A 5 -27.92 -6.25 26.15
N HIS A 6 -28.43 -6.44 24.93
CA HIS A 6 -29.74 -5.92 24.62
C HIS A 6 -30.66 -6.61 25.62
N GLU A 7 -30.78 -6.02 26.81
CA GLU A 7 -31.99 -6.16 27.59
C GLU A 7 -33.11 -5.93 26.58
N ARG A 8 -33.87 -6.98 26.29
CA ARG A 8 -35.08 -6.84 25.48
C ARG A 8 -35.87 -5.75 26.15
N ASN A 9 -35.88 -4.57 25.55
CA ASN A 9 -36.65 -3.46 26.07
C ASN A 9 -38.10 -3.95 26.02
N ASN A 10 -38.66 -4.27 27.19
CA ASN A 10 -39.98 -4.90 27.29
C ASN A 10 -41.10 -3.98 26.76
N ILE A 11 -40.76 -2.71 26.48
CA ILE A 11 -41.64 -1.70 25.92
C ILE A 11 -41.31 -1.50 24.45
N ARG A 12 -42.32 -1.61 23.58
CA ARG A 12 -42.22 -1.27 22.15
C ARG A 12 -43.09 -0.06 21.87
N LEU A 13 -42.48 1.02 21.36
CA LEU A 13 -43.15 2.31 21.11
C LEU A 13 -43.31 2.54 19.61
N PHE A 14 -44.52 2.91 19.20
CA PHE A 14 -44.90 3.17 17.82
C PHE A 14 -45.58 4.54 17.70
N LEU A 15 -45.32 5.24 16.60
CA LEU A 15 -45.89 6.54 16.28
C LEU A 15 -46.67 6.47 14.99
N GLY A 16 -47.87 7.06 14.96
CA GLY A 16 -48.58 7.31 13.71
C GLY A 16 -48.10 8.61 13.05
N GLU A 17 -48.18 9.70 13.80
CA GLU A 17 -47.80 11.05 13.38
C GLU A 17 -47.01 11.77 14.47
N ARG A 18 -46.48 12.96 14.14
CA ARG A 18 -45.72 13.81 15.06
C ARG A 18 -46.57 14.30 16.23
N ILE A 19 -46.07 14.13 17.46
CA ILE A 19 -46.72 14.66 18.67
C ILE A 19 -46.51 16.18 18.79
N GLU A 20 -47.54 16.95 18.43
CA GLU A 20 -47.49 18.42 18.44
C GLU A 20 -47.78 19.03 19.82
N HIS A 21 -48.70 18.44 20.58
CA HIS A 21 -49.16 18.99 21.84
C HIS A 21 -48.28 18.59 23.03
N ALA A 22 -47.95 19.58 23.89
CA ALA A 22 -47.14 19.35 25.08
C ALA A 22 -47.80 18.39 26.08
N SER A 23 -49.13 18.42 26.20
CA SER A 23 -49.89 17.49 27.04
C SER A 23 -49.63 16.03 26.67
N ASP A 24 -49.57 15.75 25.37
CA ASP A 24 -49.47 14.40 24.83
C ASP A 24 -48.05 13.87 25.05
N ARG A 25 -47.04 14.75 24.93
CA ARG A 25 -45.65 14.43 25.29
C ARG A 25 -45.49 14.13 26.77
N GLU A 26 -46.09 14.94 27.65
CA GLU A 26 -46.01 14.71 29.10
C GLU A 26 -46.75 13.43 29.52
N VAL A 27 -47.92 13.15 28.94
CA VAL A 27 -48.67 11.91 29.18
C VAL A 27 -47.87 10.71 28.67
N LEU A 28 -47.35 10.75 27.44
CA LEU A 28 -46.52 9.68 26.89
C LEU A 28 -45.28 9.43 27.75
N ALA A 29 -44.62 10.49 28.21
CA ALA A 29 -43.47 10.36 29.09
C ALA A 29 -43.83 9.71 30.44
N THR A 30 -44.96 10.11 31.03
CA THR A 30 -45.44 9.52 32.28
C THR A 30 -45.81 8.05 32.11
N VAL A 31 -46.48 7.69 31.02
CA VAL A 31 -46.82 6.32 30.65
C VAL A 31 -45.55 5.48 30.49
N TYR A 32 -44.58 5.95 29.72
CA TYR A 32 -43.33 5.24 29.49
C TYR A 32 -42.57 4.99 30.80
N ASN A 33 -42.44 6.03 31.65
CA ASN A 33 -41.76 5.94 32.94
C ASN A 33 -42.47 5.00 33.93
N ALA A 34 -43.80 4.92 33.89
CA ALA A 34 -44.56 4.00 34.71
C ALA A 34 -44.35 2.54 34.26
N LEU A 35 -44.29 2.30 32.95
CA LEU A 35 -44.08 0.98 32.37
C LEU A 35 -42.63 0.49 32.51
N GLU A 36 -41.64 1.38 32.49
CA GLU A 36 -40.22 1.05 32.65
C GLU A 36 -39.92 0.41 34.01
N LYS A 37 -40.71 0.73 35.03
CA LYS A 37 -40.62 0.11 36.37
C LYS A 37 -41.20 -1.31 36.42
N GLY A 38 -41.90 -1.75 35.39
CA GLY A 38 -42.58 -3.04 35.31
C GLY A 38 -41.77 -4.13 34.59
N SER A 39 -41.95 -5.39 34.97
CA SER A 39 -41.23 -6.55 34.39
C SER A 39 -41.99 -7.27 33.26
N LYS A 40 -43.08 -6.69 32.74
CA LYS A 40 -43.94 -7.31 31.71
C LYS A 40 -43.81 -6.58 30.38
N TRP A 41 -44.13 -7.25 29.28
CA TRP A 41 -44.16 -6.63 27.96
C TRP A 41 -45.24 -5.53 27.88
N ALA A 42 -44.97 -4.49 27.09
CA ALA A 42 -45.91 -3.45 26.76
C ALA A 42 -45.72 -2.93 25.33
N TYR A 43 -46.81 -2.60 24.65
CA TYR A 43 -46.82 -1.83 23.41
C TYR A 43 -47.44 -0.48 23.68
N ILE A 44 -46.83 0.58 23.19
CA ILE A 44 -47.36 1.94 23.26
C ILE A 44 -47.54 2.43 21.84
N PHE A 45 -48.78 2.77 21.46
CA PHE A 45 -49.07 3.45 20.21
C PHE A 45 -49.42 4.89 20.54
N ALA A 46 -48.70 5.83 19.94
CA ALA A 46 -48.91 7.24 20.21
C ALA A 46 -49.26 8.01 18.93
N ASN A 47 -50.19 8.94 19.09
CA ASN A 47 -50.62 9.92 18.10
C ASN A 47 -50.88 9.31 16.72
N PHE A 48 -51.93 8.50 16.61
CA PHE A 48 -52.28 7.77 15.39
C PHE A 48 -53.77 7.85 15.08
N ASN A 49 -54.15 7.53 13.85
CA ASN A 49 -55.53 7.59 13.39
C ASN A 49 -56.16 6.18 13.34
N VAL A 50 -57.36 6.06 13.90
CA VAL A 50 -58.20 4.86 13.82
C VAL A 50 -59.56 5.27 13.25
N ASN A 51 -59.93 4.72 12.09
CA ASN A 51 -61.22 4.97 11.42
C ASN A 51 -61.61 6.47 11.34
N GLY A 52 -60.66 7.34 11.02
CA GLY A 52 -60.88 8.79 10.88
C GLY A 52 -60.78 9.58 12.20
N ARG A 53 -60.44 8.92 13.32
CA ARG A 53 -60.29 9.53 14.63
C ARG A 53 -58.85 9.45 15.14
N GLN A 54 -58.31 10.58 15.57
CA GLN A 54 -57.02 10.63 16.26
C GLN A 54 -57.12 10.06 17.68
N VAL A 55 -56.13 9.25 18.05
CA VAL A 55 -55.96 8.66 19.38
C VAL A 55 -54.58 9.05 19.92
N ASP A 56 -54.56 9.68 21.10
CA ASP A 56 -53.34 10.30 21.64
C ASP A 56 -52.34 9.25 22.13
N VAL A 57 -52.73 8.34 23.04
CA VAL A 57 -51.89 7.23 23.49
C VAL A 57 -52.74 5.98 23.74
N VAL A 58 -52.25 4.82 23.31
CA VAL A 58 -52.79 3.51 23.66
C VAL A 58 -51.68 2.63 24.21
N VAL A 59 -51.95 1.95 25.32
CA VAL A 59 -51.04 0.98 25.91
C VAL A 59 -51.67 -0.40 25.87
N PHE A 60 -50.93 -1.39 25.38
CA PHE A 60 -51.27 -2.80 25.45
C PHE A 60 -50.26 -3.54 26.32
N SER A 61 -50.74 -4.41 27.19
CA SER A 61 -49.94 -5.30 28.02
C SER A 61 -50.71 -6.59 28.27
N GLY A 62 -50.07 -7.58 28.90
CA GLY A 62 -50.74 -8.84 29.26
C GLY A 62 -51.92 -8.68 30.24
N THR A 63 -52.11 -7.50 30.85
CA THR A 63 -53.18 -7.25 31.82
C THR A 63 -54.08 -6.07 31.48
N THR A 64 -53.69 -5.18 30.57
CA THR A 64 -54.51 -4.02 30.23
C THR A 64 -54.38 -3.60 28.77
N THR A 65 -55.47 -3.03 28.28
CA THR A 65 -55.53 -2.21 27.07
C THR A 65 -56.13 -0.89 27.50
N LEU A 66 -55.31 0.15 27.51
CA LEU A 66 -55.67 1.46 28.04
C LEU A 66 -55.57 2.51 26.92
N VAL A 67 -56.68 3.18 26.64
CA VAL A 67 -56.73 4.35 25.76
C VAL A 67 -56.67 5.60 26.61
N ILE A 68 -55.73 6.50 26.30
CA ILE A 68 -55.55 7.75 27.02
C ILE A 68 -55.79 8.91 26.05
N GLU A 69 -56.72 9.78 26.41
CA GLU A 69 -56.91 11.09 25.79
C GLU A 69 -56.21 12.13 26.67
N ALA A 70 -55.26 12.87 26.10
CA ALA A 70 -54.47 13.87 26.82
C ALA A 70 -55.07 15.27 26.64
N LYS A 71 -55.13 16.07 27.71
CA LYS A 71 -55.58 17.47 27.65
C LYS A 71 -54.72 18.39 28.52
N GLY A 72 -54.20 19.46 27.93
CA GLY A 72 -53.37 20.46 28.60
C GLY A 72 -54.14 21.71 29.05
N TYR A 73 -55.15 21.57 29.92
CA TYR A 73 -55.93 22.72 30.38
C TYR A 73 -55.12 23.58 31.37
N LYS A 74 -54.94 24.88 31.07
CA LYS A 74 -54.26 25.85 31.96
C LYS A 74 -55.19 26.62 32.89
N GLN A 75 -56.50 26.49 32.71
CA GLN A 75 -57.53 27.26 33.41
C GLN A 75 -58.68 26.33 33.81
N PRO A 76 -59.46 26.66 34.86
CA PRO A 76 -60.53 25.80 35.38
C PRO A 76 -61.54 25.39 34.31
N VAL A 77 -61.89 24.10 34.28
CA VAL A 77 -62.85 23.53 33.32
C VAL A 77 -64.06 22.98 34.05
N ILE A 78 -65.26 23.25 33.51
CA ILE A 78 -66.54 22.80 34.05
C ILE A 78 -67.30 22.06 32.96
N GLY A 79 -67.77 20.87 33.28
CA GLY A 79 -68.55 20.04 32.36
C GLY A 79 -69.03 18.74 33.01
N GLY A 80 -69.99 18.08 32.37
CA GLY A 80 -70.48 16.76 32.76
C GLY A 80 -70.13 15.69 31.71
N VAL A 81 -70.66 14.47 31.87
CA VAL A 81 -70.46 13.37 30.91
C VAL A 81 -71.09 13.65 29.52
N ASN A 82 -72.08 14.54 29.46
CA ASN A 82 -72.79 14.95 28.25
C ASN A 82 -72.64 16.47 27.99
N GLY A 83 -72.74 16.88 26.73
CA GLY A 83 -72.71 18.29 26.32
C GLY A 83 -71.31 18.91 26.28
N SER A 84 -71.17 20.10 25.69
CA SER A 84 -69.89 20.81 25.60
C SER A 84 -69.37 21.23 26.97
N TRP A 85 -68.05 21.21 27.14
CA TRP A 85 -67.39 21.70 28.34
C TRP A 85 -67.15 23.22 28.25
N ILE A 86 -66.88 23.86 29.38
CA ILE A 86 -66.62 25.29 29.46
C ILE A 86 -65.33 25.53 30.24
N GLN A 87 -64.39 26.27 29.67
CA GLN A 87 -63.20 26.76 30.36
C GLN A 87 -63.45 28.19 30.86
N LYS A 88 -63.23 28.44 32.16
CA LYS A 88 -63.34 29.75 32.78
C LYS A 88 -61.98 30.42 32.82
N GLY A 89 -61.82 31.54 32.13
CA GLY A 89 -60.63 32.39 32.20
C GLY A 89 -60.94 33.78 32.78
N PRO A 90 -59.90 34.58 33.07
CA PRO A 90 -60.06 35.93 33.63
C PRO A 90 -60.81 36.92 32.71
N PHE A 91 -60.98 36.59 31.42
CA PHE A 91 -61.63 37.45 30.42
C PHE A 91 -62.96 36.85 29.87
N GLY A 92 -63.48 35.79 30.48
CA GLY A 92 -64.74 35.15 30.07
C GLY A 92 -64.65 33.63 29.94
N SER A 93 -65.72 33.02 29.43
CA SER A 93 -65.85 31.56 29.30
C SER A 93 -65.74 31.09 27.85
N ARG A 94 -64.92 30.06 27.58
CA ARG A 94 -64.76 29.44 26.26
C ARG A 94 -65.43 28.06 26.23
N LYS A 95 -66.25 27.77 25.22
CA LYS A 95 -66.75 26.42 24.97
C LYS A 95 -65.64 25.51 24.46
N LEU A 96 -65.53 24.32 25.03
CA LEU A 96 -64.61 23.26 24.69
C LEU A 96 -65.38 22.01 24.24
N ARG A 97 -64.70 21.15 23.47
CA ARG A 97 -65.18 19.79 23.25
C ARG A 97 -65.10 19.02 24.57
N ASN A 98 -65.98 18.03 24.72
CA ASN A 98 -66.10 17.23 25.93
C ASN A 98 -64.98 16.19 25.97
N GLY A 99 -64.01 16.35 26.87
CA GLY A 99 -62.88 15.44 27.00
C GLY A 99 -63.30 14.02 27.40
N TYR A 100 -64.35 13.88 28.21
CA TYR A 100 -64.87 12.55 28.58
C TYR A 100 -65.45 11.83 27.35
N THR A 101 -66.27 12.52 26.56
CA THR A 101 -66.80 11.95 25.31
C THR A 101 -65.65 11.61 24.35
N GLN A 102 -64.60 12.44 24.31
CA GLN A 102 -63.47 12.16 23.44
C GLN A 102 -62.73 10.87 23.80
N ALA A 103 -62.42 10.65 25.08
CA ALA A 103 -61.81 9.42 25.56
C ALA A 103 -62.71 8.19 25.36
N LEU A 104 -64.02 8.34 25.59
CA LEU A 104 -65.01 7.29 25.39
C LEU A 104 -65.10 6.88 23.91
N ASP A 105 -65.18 7.84 23.01
CA ASP A 105 -65.23 7.57 21.57
C ASP A 105 -63.94 6.91 21.09
N ALA A 106 -62.77 7.39 21.55
CA ALA A 106 -61.47 6.83 21.17
C ALA A 106 -61.37 5.34 21.54
N LYS A 107 -61.82 4.96 22.75
CA LYS A 107 -61.82 3.56 23.20
C LYS A 107 -62.76 2.68 22.38
N ASN A 108 -63.93 3.20 21.99
CA ASN A 108 -64.93 2.46 21.22
C ASN A 108 -64.44 2.25 19.79
N VAL A 109 -63.91 3.31 19.17
CA VAL A 109 -63.34 3.24 17.82
C VAL A 109 -62.14 2.28 17.76
N LEU A 110 -61.27 2.28 18.78
CA LEU A 110 -60.20 1.29 18.88
C LEU A 110 -60.76 -0.13 18.98
N ARG A 111 -61.74 -0.37 19.87
CA ARG A 111 -62.36 -1.69 20.01
C ARG A 111 -62.94 -2.18 18.70
N ASP A 112 -63.67 -1.33 17.99
CA ASP A 112 -64.32 -1.68 16.74
C ASP A 112 -63.28 -2.00 15.64
N ALA A 113 -62.17 -1.26 15.59
CA ALA A 113 -61.06 -1.56 14.68
C ALA A 113 -60.38 -2.90 15.00
N VAL A 114 -60.09 -3.16 16.28
CA VAL A 114 -59.51 -4.43 16.73
C VAL A 114 -60.49 -5.59 16.45
N ALA A 115 -61.79 -5.39 16.66
CA ALA A 115 -62.80 -6.42 16.40
C ALA A 115 -62.98 -6.69 14.90
N GLY A 116 -62.86 -5.65 14.06
CA GLY A 116 -62.85 -5.78 12.62
C GLY A 116 -61.65 -6.58 12.09
N LEU A 117 -60.48 -6.46 12.75
CA LEU A 117 -59.26 -7.13 12.32
C LEU A 117 -59.11 -8.56 12.86
N PHE A 118 -59.52 -8.80 14.11
CA PHE A 118 -59.29 -10.08 14.81
C PHE A 118 -60.57 -10.87 15.17
N GLY A 119 -61.76 -10.34 14.87
CA GLY A 119 -63.04 -10.95 15.23
C GLY A 119 -63.56 -10.52 16.61
N THR A 120 -64.46 -11.33 17.20
CA THR A 120 -65.20 -10.91 18.42
C THR A 120 -64.30 -10.77 19.65
N ILE A 121 -64.28 -9.58 20.26
CA ILE A 121 -63.54 -9.29 21.52
C ILE A 121 -64.50 -9.33 22.72
N SER A 122 -64.10 -10.00 23.80
CA SER A 122 -64.93 -10.28 24.99
C SER A 122 -65.16 -9.11 25.95
N GLY A 123 -64.75 -7.88 25.59
CA GLY A 123 -64.91 -6.70 26.44
C GLY A 123 -64.54 -5.38 25.77
N TYR A 124 -64.25 -4.37 26.59
CA TYR A 124 -63.84 -3.03 26.16
C TYR A 124 -62.46 -2.67 26.71
N PRO A 125 -61.66 -1.85 25.99
CA PRO A 125 -60.50 -1.18 26.56
C PRO A 125 -60.90 -0.29 27.74
N ASN A 126 -59.96 -0.13 28.68
CA ASN A 126 -60.04 0.93 29.67
C ASN A 126 -59.79 2.29 28.98
N ALA A 127 -60.37 3.36 29.51
CA ALA A 127 -60.16 4.71 29.00
C ALA A 127 -59.84 5.68 30.13
N LEU A 128 -58.86 6.55 29.88
CA LEU A 128 -58.42 7.59 30.77
C LEU A 128 -58.44 8.94 30.04
N LEU A 129 -59.10 9.93 30.62
CA LEU A 129 -58.88 11.33 30.29
C LEU A 129 -57.81 11.88 31.24
N ALA A 130 -56.59 12.03 30.73
CA ALA A 130 -55.45 12.54 31.49
C ALA A 130 -55.28 14.05 31.27
N ILE A 131 -55.44 14.83 32.35
CA ILE A 131 -55.24 16.29 32.31
C ILE A 131 -53.82 16.61 32.80
N ALA A 132 -52.97 17.04 31.89
CA ALA A 132 -51.55 17.30 32.12
C ALA A 132 -51.25 18.80 32.38
N PRO A 133 -50.45 19.15 33.41
CA PRO A 133 -49.82 18.25 34.39
C PRO A 133 -50.78 17.79 35.50
N SER A 134 -51.79 18.61 35.83
CA SER A 134 -52.82 18.28 36.82
C SER A 134 -54.12 19.00 36.49
N ILE A 135 -55.23 18.58 37.11
CA ILE A 135 -56.52 19.23 36.97
C ILE A 135 -56.44 20.65 37.56
N PRO A 136 -56.73 21.71 36.79
CA PRO A 136 -56.65 23.08 37.31
C PRO A 136 -57.57 23.30 38.51
N SER A 137 -57.07 23.97 39.54
CA SER A 137 -57.82 24.27 40.76
C SER A 137 -59.12 25.03 40.46
N GLY A 138 -60.25 24.56 41.01
CA GLY A 138 -61.58 25.13 40.74
C GLY A 138 -62.30 24.54 39.52
N SER A 139 -61.73 23.52 38.88
CA SER A 139 -62.44 22.71 37.87
C SER A 139 -63.56 21.87 38.52
N SER A 140 -64.64 21.64 37.77
CA SER A 140 -65.75 20.78 38.16
C SER A 140 -66.04 19.80 37.02
N LEU A 141 -65.42 18.63 37.11
CA LEU A 141 -65.49 17.55 36.13
C LEU A 141 -66.38 16.41 36.65
N PRO A 142 -66.95 15.55 35.78
CA PRO A 142 -67.73 14.41 36.25
C PRO A 142 -66.82 13.42 37.01
N PRO A 143 -67.36 12.63 37.95
CA PRO A 143 -66.60 11.59 38.62
C PRO A 143 -66.16 10.51 37.64
N SER A 144 -65.01 9.88 37.90
CA SER A 144 -64.56 8.68 37.19
C SER A 144 -65.61 7.57 37.31
N ASP A 145 -65.88 6.86 36.23
CA ASP A 145 -66.79 5.71 36.19
C ASP A 145 -66.18 4.53 35.43
N PHE A 146 -66.95 3.45 35.26
CA PHE A 146 -66.51 2.26 34.52
C PHE A 146 -66.26 2.51 33.02
N LYS A 147 -66.71 3.66 32.47
CA LYS A 147 -66.53 3.99 31.06
C LYS A 147 -65.27 4.82 30.84
N VAL A 148 -65.02 5.85 31.63
CA VAL A 148 -63.82 6.69 31.53
C VAL A 148 -63.38 7.13 32.92
N SER A 149 -62.11 6.88 33.24
CA SER A 149 -61.46 7.48 34.40
C SER A 149 -60.97 8.89 34.05
N ILE A 150 -61.10 9.84 34.97
CA ILE A 150 -60.62 11.22 34.79
C ILE A 150 -59.64 11.53 35.91
N GLY A 151 -58.49 12.10 35.57
CA GLY A 151 -57.45 12.41 36.55
C GLY A 151 -56.35 13.32 36.03
N GLY A 152 -55.46 13.73 36.94
CA GLY A 152 -54.16 14.26 36.57
C GLY A 152 -53.19 13.14 36.16
N GLN A 153 -51.90 13.47 36.00
CA GLN A 153 -50.86 12.48 35.68
C GLN A 153 -50.66 11.42 36.77
N ASP A 154 -50.98 11.75 38.01
CA ASP A 154 -50.92 10.88 39.18
C ASP A 154 -51.79 9.61 39.05
N VAL A 155 -52.84 9.66 38.22
CA VAL A 155 -53.78 8.55 38.04
C VAL A 155 -53.34 7.58 36.92
N ILE A 156 -52.32 7.93 36.13
CA ILE A 156 -51.86 7.11 34.99
C ILE A 156 -51.35 5.74 35.46
N GLU A 157 -50.54 5.69 36.52
CA GLU A 157 -49.96 4.44 37.03
C GLU A 157 -51.06 3.49 37.56
N ALA A 158 -52.07 4.04 38.25
CA ALA A 158 -53.22 3.26 38.70
C ALA A 158 -54.04 2.71 37.50
N ALA A 159 -54.22 3.52 36.45
CA ALA A 159 -54.95 3.10 35.25
C ALA A 159 -54.21 2.02 34.45
N LEU A 160 -52.88 2.08 34.39
CA LEU A 160 -52.04 1.05 33.73
C LEU A 160 -52.11 -0.30 34.47
N ASN A 161 -52.29 -0.28 35.79
CA ASN A 161 -52.41 -1.49 36.61
C ASN A 161 -53.83 -2.08 36.62
N ALA A 162 -54.84 -1.34 36.14
CA ALA A 162 -56.22 -1.81 36.09
C ALA A 162 -56.43 -2.82 34.95
N THR A 163 -57.06 -3.96 35.26
CA THR A 163 -57.36 -4.99 34.26
C THR A 163 -58.40 -4.49 33.26
N SER A 164 -58.20 -4.74 31.96
CA SER A 164 -59.17 -4.41 30.90
C SER A 164 -59.85 -5.67 30.36
N GLY A 165 -61.02 -5.49 29.72
CA GLY A 165 -61.76 -6.60 29.11
C GLY A 165 -61.35 -6.93 27.66
N ALA A 166 -60.51 -6.10 27.04
CA ALA A 166 -60.12 -6.22 25.64
C ALA A 166 -58.59 -6.37 25.52
N LEU A 167 -58.05 -7.53 25.89
CA LEU A 167 -56.62 -7.81 25.88
C LEU A 167 -56.16 -8.34 24.52
N LEU A 168 -54.95 -7.97 24.11
CA LEU A 168 -54.28 -8.44 22.90
C LEU A 168 -52.99 -9.18 23.25
N SER A 169 -52.58 -10.12 22.39
CA SER A 169 -51.24 -10.70 22.44
C SER A 169 -50.20 -9.79 21.77
N GLU A 170 -48.91 -10.04 22.02
CA GLU A 170 -47.81 -9.31 21.36
C GLU A 170 -47.90 -9.38 19.83
N ASP A 171 -48.17 -10.57 19.27
CA ASP A 171 -48.32 -10.76 17.83
C ASP A 171 -49.49 -9.95 17.25
N GLN A 172 -50.61 -9.88 17.98
CA GLN A 172 -51.75 -9.06 17.57
C GLN A 172 -51.41 -7.58 17.60
N CYS A 173 -50.59 -7.13 18.55
CA CYS A 173 -50.09 -5.75 18.57
C CYS A 173 -49.20 -5.45 17.35
N GLU A 174 -48.28 -6.33 16.95
CA GLU A 174 -47.46 -6.12 15.73
C GLU A 174 -48.32 -6.04 14.47
N VAL A 175 -49.30 -6.94 14.32
CA VAL A 175 -50.24 -6.91 13.18
C VAL A 175 -51.05 -5.61 13.18
N LEU A 176 -51.48 -5.15 14.35
CA LEU A 176 -52.24 -3.91 14.49
C LEU A 176 -51.38 -2.67 14.17
N ALA A 177 -50.10 -2.66 14.58
CA ALA A 177 -49.17 -1.60 14.24
C ALA A 177 -48.95 -1.50 12.72
N ALA A 178 -48.77 -2.64 12.05
CA ALA A 178 -48.67 -2.70 10.59
C ALA A 178 -49.97 -2.26 9.90
N HIS A 179 -51.13 -2.65 10.43
CA HIS A 179 -52.44 -2.25 9.88
C HIS A 179 -52.66 -0.73 9.93
N PHE A 180 -52.19 -0.06 10.99
CA PHE A 180 -52.26 1.40 11.12
C PHE A 180 -51.05 2.13 10.53
N SER A 181 -50.13 1.43 9.84
CA SER A 181 -48.90 2.00 9.27
C SER A 181 -48.04 2.77 10.29
N LEU A 182 -47.94 2.26 11.52
CA LEU A 182 -47.20 2.93 12.58
C LEU A 182 -45.69 2.73 12.42
N GLU A 183 -44.92 3.78 12.67
CA GLU A 183 -43.45 3.76 12.69
C GLU A 183 -42.96 3.37 14.09
N ARG A 184 -42.14 2.33 14.17
CA ARG A 184 -41.47 1.96 15.43
C ARG A 184 -40.31 2.91 15.71
N VAL A 185 -40.23 3.43 16.93
CA VAL A 185 -39.14 4.30 17.38
C VAL A 185 -38.33 3.66 18.51
N SER A 186 -37.04 4.01 18.62
CA SER A 186 -36.14 3.38 19.59
C SER A 186 -36.44 3.69 21.05
N GLY A 187 -37.13 4.80 21.35
CA GLY A 187 -37.45 5.16 22.73
C GLY A 187 -38.30 6.41 22.89
N ARG A 188 -38.65 6.70 24.15
CA ARG A 188 -39.49 7.84 24.56
C ARG A 188 -38.98 9.17 24.01
N ASP A 189 -37.68 9.44 24.19
CA ASP A 189 -37.11 10.75 23.86
C ASP A 189 -37.17 11.03 22.35
N VAL A 190 -36.98 10.01 21.53
CA VAL A 190 -37.14 10.09 20.07
C VAL A 190 -38.59 10.41 19.70
N ALA A 191 -39.55 9.79 20.39
CA ALA A 191 -40.97 10.04 20.14
C ALA A 191 -41.44 11.46 20.47
N ILE A 192 -40.86 12.10 21.49
CA ILE A 192 -41.30 13.43 21.97
C ILE A 192 -40.46 14.60 21.44
N HIS A 193 -39.24 14.34 20.95
CA HIS A 193 -38.33 15.37 20.41
C HIS A 193 -38.12 15.22 18.91
N GLU A 194 -38.61 16.19 18.15
CA GLU A 194 -38.50 16.23 16.68
C GLU A 194 -37.07 16.09 16.15
N ALA A 195 -36.10 16.74 16.80
CA ALA A 195 -34.70 16.65 16.38
C ALA A 195 -34.16 15.21 16.47
N LEU A 196 -34.58 14.45 17.49
CA LEU A 196 -34.20 13.05 17.67
C LEU A 196 -34.92 12.14 16.67
N LEU A 197 -36.22 12.35 16.43
CA LEU A 197 -36.99 11.61 15.43
C LEU A 197 -36.41 11.78 14.02
N THR A 198 -36.13 13.02 13.63
CA THR A 198 -35.50 13.30 12.32
C THR A 198 -34.11 12.66 12.23
N SER A 199 -33.33 12.71 13.32
CA SER A 199 -32.01 12.07 13.37
C SER A 199 -32.10 10.54 13.21
N GLU A 200 -33.07 9.90 13.85
CA GLU A 200 -33.28 8.44 13.73
C GLU A 200 -33.63 8.05 12.31
N ARG A 201 -34.55 8.77 11.68
CA ARG A 201 -34.92 8.55 10.26
C ARG A 201 -33.74 8.76 9.31
N THR A 202 -32.92 9.79 9.54
CA THR A 202 -31.71 10.04 8.75
C THR A 202 -30.72 8.89 8.87
N LEU A 203 -30.47 8.38 10.09
CA LEU A 203 -29.57 7.25 10.29
C LEU A 203 -30.13 5.98 9.64
N LEU A 204 -31.39 5.62 9.87
CA LEU A 204 -31.97 4.40 9.29
C LEU A 204 -31.91 4.37 7.76
N ARG A 205 -32.19 5.51 7.11
CA ARG A 205 -32.03 5.64 5.66
C ARG A 205 -30.57 5.46 5.24
N TYR A 206 -29.65 6.14 5.92
CA TYR A 206 -28.23 6.04 5.61
C TYR A 206 -27.69 4.61 5.79
N GLU A 207 -28.00 3.96 6.90
CA GLU A 207 -27.57 2.59 7.21
C GLU A 207 -28.04 1.61 6.14
N SER A 208 -29.30 1.76 5.68
CA SER A 208 -29.86 0.93 4.61
C SER A 208 -29.13 1.14 3.28
N SER A 209 -28.94 2.39 2.86
CA SER A 209 -28.23 2.71 1.62
C SER A 209 -26.75 2.33 1.67
N PHE A 210 -26.10 2.47 2.84
CA PHE A 210 -24.71 2.07 3.04
C PHE A 210 -24.54 0.56 2.87
N LEU A 211 -25.41 -0.25 3.48
CA LEU A 211 -25.38 -1.71 3.32
C LEU A 211 -25.67 -2.13 1.88
N GLU A 212 -26.68 -1.54 1.24
CA GLU A 212 -27.01 -1.83 -0.16
C GLU A 212 -25.79 -1.64 -1.09
N PHE A 213 -24.97 -0.61 -0.83
CA PHE A 213 -23.81 -0.31 -1.66
C PHE A 213 -22.54 -1.10 -1.28
N HIS A 214 -22.18 -1.18 0.00
CA HIS A 214 -20.89 -1.74 0.44
C HIS A 214 -20.93 -3.24 0.79
N GLU A 215 -22.07 -3.77 1.24
CA GLU A 215 -22.21 -5.17 1.67
C GLU A 215 -21.86 -6.18 0.56
N PRO A 216 -22.25 -5.98 -0.72
CA PRO A 216 -21.84 -6.86 -1.81
C PRO A 216 -20.32 -6.98 -1.97
N THR A 217 -19.59 -5.88 -1.73
CA THR A 217 -18.12 -5.86 -1.82
C THR A 217 -17.49 -6.54 -0.61
N GLY A 218 -17.96 -6.23 0.60
CA GLY A 218 -17.48 -6.84 1.84
C GLY A 218 -17.65 -8.37 1.86
N LYS A 219 -18.79 -8.88 1.37
CA LYS A 219 -19.08 -10.34 1.28
C LYS A 219 -18.14 -11.11 0.35
N ARG A 220 -17.38 -10.44 -0.52
CA ARG A 220 -16.37 -11.09 -1.37
C ARG A 220 -15.11 -11.46 -0.62
N LEU A 221 -14.86 -10.86 0.56
CA LEU A 221 -13.71 -11.21 1.38
C LEU A 221 -13.79 -12.70 1.78
N LYS A 222 -12.70 -13.44 1.55
CA LYS A 222 -12.52 -14.80 2.06
C LYS A 222 -11.59 -14.75 3.26
N SER A 223 -11.81 -15.67 4.20
CA SER A 223 -10.99 -15.79 5.41
C SER A 223 -9.50 -15.91 5.06
N ASP A 224 -8.70 -15.02 5.60
CA ASP A 224 -7.26 -14.96 5.43
C ASP A 224 -6.57 -14.63 6.76
N GLN A 225 -5.25 -14.60 6.77
CA GLN A 225 -4.44 -14.17 7.89
C GLN A 225 -3.66 -12.89 7.54
N TYR A 226 -3.69 -11.93 8.46
CA TYR A 226 -2.99 -10.65 8.36
C TYR A 226 -1.89 -10.57 9.42
N SER A 227 -0.86 -9.76 9.22
CA SER A 227 0.20 -9.60 10.23
C SER A 227 0.07 -8.27 10.97
N LEU A 228 0.19 -8.30 12.30
CA LEU A 228 0.30 -7.14 13.18
C LEU A 228 1.46 -7.42 14.15
N ASP A 229 2.52 -6.60 14.13
CA ASP A 229 3.73 -6.80 14.94
C ASP A 229 4.28 -8.25 14.84
N ASP A 230 4.38 -8.76 13.60
CA ASP A 230 4.78 -10.13 13.25
C ASP A 230 3.89 -11.27 13.79
N LYS A 231 2.70 -10.94 14.33
CA LYS A 231 1.69 -11.90 14.76
C LYS A 231 0.55 -12.00 13.76
N LEU A 232 0.11 -13.22 13.50
CA LEU A 232 -1.01 -13.50 12.59
C LEU A 232 -2.35 -13.23 13.29
N ILE A 233 -3.18 -12.40 12.66
CA ILE A 233 -4.52 -12.01 13.11
C ILE A 233 -5.57 -12.26 12.01
N SER A 234 -6.82 -12.41 12.43
CA SER A 234 -8.01 -12.63 11.59
C SER A 234 -8.77 -11.33 11.28
N ALA A 235 -9.68 -11.36 10.30
CA ALA A 235 -10.54 -10.20 9.99
C ALA A 235 -11.41 -9.75 11.18
N SER A 236 -11.83 -10.69 12.04
CA SER A 236 -12.59 -10.38 13.25
C SER A 236 -11.75 -9.61 14.28
N GLU A 237 -10.46 -9.95 14.42
CA GLU A 237 -9.54 -9.20 15.27
C GLU A 237 -9.23 -7.81 14.69
N VAL A 238 -9.15 -7.69 13.36
CA VAL A 238 -9.06 -6.39 12.68
C VAL A 238 -10.29 -5.52 12.97
N LEU A 239 -11.50 -6.11 12.97
CA LEU A 239 -12.74 -5.41 13.34
C LEU A 239 -12.70 -4.95 14.80
N GLU A 240 -12.32 -5.83 15.73
CA GLU A 240 -12.20 -5.46 17.15
C GLU A 240 -11.23 -4.28 17.33
N LYS A 241 -10.12 -4.24 16.58
CA LYS A 241 -9.19 -3.11 16.56
C LYS A 241 -9.81 -1.84 15.98
N ALA A 242 -10.52 -1.93 14.86
CA ALA A 242 -11.20 -0.77 14.26
C ALA A 242 -12.27 -0.15 15.19
N LEU A 243 -12.92 -0.98 16.02
CA LEU A 243 -13.96 -0.53 16.95
C LEU A 243 -13.40 0.03 18.27
N LEU A 244 -12.30 -0.54 18.79
CA LEU A 244 -11.79 -0.26 20.13
C LEU A 244 -10.55 0.63 20.17
N SER A 245 -9.77 0.68 19.09
CA SER A 245 -8.51 1.41 19.10
C SER A 245 -8.74 2.93 19.16
N ARG A 246 -7.88 3.60 19.93
CA ARG A 246 -7.77 5.07 19.92
C ARG A 246 -6.82 5.56 18.83
N SER A 247 -6.05 4.65 18.25
CA SER A 247 -5.11 4.89 17.16
C SER A 247 -5.79 4.69 15.82
N ALA A 248 -5.30 5.38 14.79
CA ALA A 248 -5.70 5.12 13.41
C ALA A 248 -5.18 3.75 12.98
N LEU A 249 -6.01 2.99 12.27
CA LEU A 249 -5.65 1.68 11.74
C LEU A 249 -5.15 1.83 10.30
N LEU A 250 -3.93 1.39 10.01
CA LEU A 250 -3.38 1.38 8.65
C LEU A 250 -3.30 -0.05 8.11
N ILE A 251 -4.14 -0.37 7.14
CA ILE A 251 -4.11 -1.64 6.39
C ILE A 251 -3.18 -1.47 5.20
N ARG A 252 -1.97 -2.05 5.27
CA ARG A 252 -0.93 -1.91 4.26
C ARG A 252 -0.69 -3.21 3.50
N GLY A 253 -0.36 -3.12 2.22
CA GLY A 253 0.00 -4.28 1.41
C GLY A 253 0.07 -3.99 -0.09
N PRO A 254 0.64 -4.89 -0.91
CA PRO A 254 0.81 -4.69 -2.36
C PRO A 254 -0.52 -4.45 -3.10
N SER A 255 -0.48 -3.95 -4.34
CA SER A 255 -1.70 -3.86 -5.17
C SER A 255 -2.34 -5.24 -5.39
N GLY A 256 -3.67 -5.32 -5.37
CA GLY A 256 -4.40 -6.57 -5.66
C GLY A 256 -4.41 -7.65 -4.56
N CYS A 257 -3.89 -7.37 -3.34
CA CYS A 257 -3.92 -8.32 -2.22
C CYS A 257 -5.21 -8.33 -1.39
N GLY A 258 -6.20 -7.47 -1.70
CA GLY A 258 -7.52 -7.48 -1.04
C GLY A 258 -7.74 -6.43 0.05
N LYS A 259 -6.87 -5.41 0.19
CA LYS A 259 -7.03 -4.31 1.17
C LYS A 259 -8.40 -3.64 1.11
N SER A 260 -8.88 -3.29 -0.08
CA SER A 260 -10.18 -2.65 -0.29
C SER A 260 -11.34 -3.57 0.10
N LEU A 261 -11.21 -4.88 -0.13
CA LEU A 261 -12.20 -5.88 0.31
C LEU A 261 -12.23 -5.99 1.84
N LEU A 262 -11.06 -6.01 2.48
CA LEU A 262 -10.96 -5.99 3.94
C LEU A 262 -11.57 -4.71 4.50
N SER A 263 -11.19 -3.53 3.99
CA SER A 263 -11.76 -2.24 4.41
C SER A 263 -13.29 -2.19 4.27
N ALA A 264 -13.83 -2.62 3.13
CA ALA A 264 -15.28 -2.68 2.92
C ALA A 264 -15.97 -3.65 3.89
N HIS A 265 -15.39 -4.83 4.13
CA HIS A 265 -15.92 -5.81 5.09
C HIS A 265 -15.94 -5.25 6.52
N ILE A 266 -14.83 -4.65 6.97
CA ILE A 266 -14.76 -4.05 8.30
C ILE A 266 -15.75 -2.89 8.44
N ALA A 267 -15.96 -2.08 7.39
CA ALA A 267 -16.93 -1.00 7.42
C ALA A 267 -18.37 -1.51 7.56
N THR A 268 -18.74 -2.57 6.85
CA THR A 268 -20.09 -3.18 6.95
C THR A 268 -20.31 -3.84 8.30
N GLU A 269 -19.32 -4.56 8.83
CA GLU A 269 -19.41 -5.19 10.15
C GLU A 269 -19.42 -4.14 11.28
N SER A 270 -18.75 -3.01 11.11
CA SER A 270 -18.80 -1.89 12.06
C SER A 270 -20.23 -1.36 12.21
N LEU A 271 -20.96 -1.29 11.10
CA LEU A 271 -22.36 -0.88 11.12
C LEU A 271 -23.26 -1.88 11.84
N HIS A 272 -23.04 -3.18 11.63
CA HIS A 272 -23.71 -4.23 12.40
C HIS A 272 -23.38 -4.18 13.90
N ALA A 273 -22.17 -3.73 14.26
CA ALA A 273 -21.76 -3.47 15.65
C ALA A 273 -22.31 -2.15 16.22
N GLY A 274 -23.10 -1.39 15.46
CA GLY A 274 -23.74 -0.15 15.91
C GLY A 274 -22.87 1.11 15.82
N VAL A 275 -21.76 1.03 15.09
CA VAL A 275 -20.85 2.15 14.79
C VAL A 275 -21.13 2.67 13.38
N LEU A 276 -21.13 3.98 13.18
CA LEU A 276 -21.51 4.61 11.92
C LEU A 276 -20.27 4.79 11.01
N PRO A 277 -20.09 3.97 9.96
CA PRO A 277 -18.98 4.13 9.03
C PRO A 277 -19.23 5.30 8.07
N ILE A 278 -18.17 5.95 7.61
CA ILE A 278 -18.14 6.79 6.41
C ILE A 278 -17.00 6.25 5.54
N HIS A 279 -17.26 5.80 4.32
CA HIS A 279 -16.24 5.16 3.46
C HIS A 279 -15.93 6.02 2.25
N ILE A 280 -14.71 6.53 2.14
CA ILE A 280 -14.26 7.44 1.08
C ILE A 280 -13.01 6.90 0.37
N GLN A 281 -12.76 7.36 -0.85
CA GLN A 281 -11.65 6.92 -1.70
C GLN A 281 -10.55 7.98 -1.78
N GLY A 282 -9.30 7.60 -1.49
CA GLY A 282 -8.17 8.53 -1.42
C GLY A 282 -7.89 9.27 -2.73
N LYS A 283 -8.17 8.65 -3.88
CA LYS A 283 -8.00 9.29 -5.19
C LYS A 283 -8.93 10.46 -5.46
N ASP A 284 -10.08 10.53 -4.78
CA ASP A 284 -11.09 11.58 -4.97
C ASP A 284 -10.79 12.80 -4.08
N PHE A 285 -9.65 12.82 -3.37
CA PHE A 285 -9.27 13.91 -2.49
C PHE A 285 -8.64 15.09 -3.25
N GLU A 286 -9.34 16.23 -3.24
CA GLU A 286 -8.90 17.47 -3.89
C GLU A 286 -8.43 18.55 -2.89
N GLY A 287 -7.93 18.15 -1.71
CA GLY A 287 -7.40 19.06 -0.70
C GLY A 287 -8.41 19.51 0.37
N LYS A 288 -9.70 19.19 0.22
CA LYS A 288 -10.74 19.46 1.23
C LYS A 288 -11.52 18.20 1.59
N LEU A 289 -11.35 17.72 2.82
CA LEU A 289 -12.01 16.49 3.31
C LEU A 289 -13.54 16.61 3.34
N GLN A 290 -14.07 17.81 3.59
CA GLN A 290 -15.51 18.05 3.54
C GLN A 290 -16.09 17.74 2.15
N LYS A 291 -15.41 18.15 1.08
CA LYS A 291 -15.92 18.00 -0.29
C LYS A 291 -16.11 16.51 -0.64
N ILE A 292 -15.10 15.68 -0.34
CA ILE A 292 -15.17 14.24 -0.61
C ILE A 292 -16.24 13.55 0.25
N ILE A 293 -16.38 13.92 1.53
CA ILE A 293 -17.44 13.35 2.39
C ILE A 293 -18.83 13.78 1.91
N ASP A 294 -19.03 15.05 1.55
CA ASP A 294 -20.33 15.54 1.06
C ASP A 294 -20.72 14.87 -0.27
N THR A 295 -19.77 14.67 -1.19
CA THR A 295 -20.01 13.93 -2.44
C THR A 295 -20.44 12.49 -2.16
N GLU A 296 -19.69 11.77 -1.32
CA GLU A 296 -19.99 10.37 -1.02
C GLU A 296 -21.34 10.19 -0.32
N LEU A 297 -21.60 11.03 0.70
CA LEU A 297 -22.86 10.97 1.43
C LEU A 297 -24.06 11.38 0.57
N GLY A 298 -23.86 12.28 -0.40
CA GLY A 298 -24.87 12.65 -1.38
C GLY A 298 -25.32 11.47 -2.24
N LEU A 299 -24.39 10.58 -2.63
CA LEU A 299 -24.71 9.34 -3.35
C LEU A 299 -25.56 8.38 -2.51
N LEU A 300 -25.41 8.43 -1.18
CA LEU A 300 -26.17 7.64 -0.21
C LEU A 300 -27.42 8.37 0.33
N GLY A 301 -27.80 9.49 -0.30
CA GLY A 301 -29.04 10.20 -0.01
C GLY A 301 -29.05 11.03 1.29
N THR A 302 -27.88 11.43 1.79
CA THR A 302 -27.74 12.29 2.99
C THR A 302 -26.64 13.35 2.83
N SER A 303 -26.45 14.21 3.84
CA SER A 303 -25.37 15.21 3.86
C SER A 303 -24.44 14.98 5.06
N ALA A 304 -23.19 15.45 4.99
CA ALA A 304 -22.27 15.33 6.13
C ALA A 304 -22.81 16.03 7.38
N ARG A 305 -23.44 17.19 7.20
CA ARG A 305 -24.05 17.93 8.30
C ARG A 305 -25.14 17.12 9.00
N ASP A 306 -26.06 16.54 8.22
CA ASP A 306 -27.21 15.83 8.77
C ASP A 306 -26.78 14.51 9.42
N LEU A 307 -25.87 13.77 8.79
CA LEU A 307 -25.35 12.51 9.32
C LEU A 307 -24.58 12.72 10.63
N LEU A 308 -23.65 13.69 10.66
CA LEU A 308 -22.86 14.00 11.86
C LEU A 308 -23.74 14.54 12.99
N SER A 309 -24.74 15.38 12.68
CA SER A 309 -25.71 15.85 13.67
C SER A 309 -26.56 14.71 14.22
N ALA A 310 -27.04 13.82 13.35
CA ALA A 310 -27.87 12.69 13.73
C ALA A 310 -27.10 11.69 14.61
N GLY A 311 -25.87 11.35 14.20
CA GLY A 311 -24.97 10.51 14.99
C GLY A 311 -24.70 11.10 16.38
N ARG A 312 -24.44 12.41 16.48
CA ARG A 312 -24.25 13.09 17.77
C ARG A 312 -25.50 13.06 18.64
N HIS A 313 -26.67 13.36 18.08
CA HIS A 313 -27.93 13.40 18.83
C HIS A 313 -28.31 12.02 19.41
N LEU A 314 -27.96 10.94 18.70
CA LEU A 314 -28.27 9.56 19.08
C LEU A 314 -27.08 8.83 19.71
N GLY A 315 -25.97 9.53 19.99
CA GLY A 315 -24.78 8.95 20.64
C GLY A 315 -24.07 7.85 19.83
N ARG A 316 -24.19 7.86 18.50
CA ARG A 316 -23.53 6.89 17.62
C ARG A 316 -22.09 7.28 17.38
N GLN A 317 -21.16 6.35 17.63
CA GLN A 317 -19.74 6.52 17.34
C GLN A 317 -19.51 6.50 15.82
N LEU A 318 -18.57 7.32 15.35
CA LEU A 318 -18.21 7.45 13.93
C LEU A 318 -16.88 6.75 13.65
N VAL A 319 -16.75 6.14 12.47
CA VAL A 319 -15.47 5.67 11.93
C VAL A 319 -15.34 6.09 10.47
N LEU A 320 -14.24 6.76 10.13
CA LEU A 320 -13.93 7.16 8.76
C LEU A 320 -12.97 6.16 8.13
N PHE A 321 -13.41 5.53 7.05
CA PHE A 321 -12.61 4.65 6.20
C PHE A 321 -12.10 5.44 4.99
N LEU A 322 -10.79 5.43 4.77
CA LEU A 322 -10.16 5.94 3.55
C LEU A 322 -9.49 4.79 2.81
N ASP A 323 -10.04 4.42 1.67
CA ASP A 323 -9.46 3.38 0.82
C ASP A 323 -8.52 4.00 -0.22
N GLY A 324 -7.28 3.51 -0.29
CA GLY A 324 -6.29 3.93 -1.29
C GLY A 324 -5.62 5.27 -0.97
N TYR A 325 -5.06 5.44 0.22
CA TYR A 325 -4.27 6.65 0.55
C TYR A 325 -3.14 6.91 -0.45
N ASN A 326 -2.48 5.85 -0.95
CA ASN A 326 -1.46 5.96 -1.98
C ASN A 326 -2.00 6.48 -3.33
N GLU A 327 -3.32 6.42 -3.55
CA GLU A 327 -3.97 6.94 -4.76
C GLU A 327 -4.30 8.43 -4.63
N CYS A 328 -4.24 9.00 -3.42
CA CYS A 328 -4.26 10.46 -3.23
C CYS A 328 -3.05 11.08 -3.95
N PRO A 329 -3.24 12.16 -4.73
CA PRO A 329 -2.14 12.91 -5.32
C PRO A 329 -1.08 13.25 -4.27
N GLU A 330 0.18 12.91 -4.54
CA GLU A 330 1.27 13.06 -3.58
C GLU A 330 1.37 14.46 -2.94
N PRO A 331 1.18 15.59 -3.67
CA PRO A 331 1.20 16.93 -3.06
C PRO A 331 0.11 17.16 -2.01
N LEU A 332 -0.99 16.40 -2.06
CA LEU A 332 -2.15 16.55 -1.19
C LEU A 332 -2.14 15.60 0.00
N ARG A 333 -1.25 14.60 0.01
CA ARG A 333 -1.20 13.55 1.05
C ARG A 333 -0.97 14.11 2.46
N THR A 334 -0.03 15.05 2.63
CA THR A 334 0.18 15.72 3.92
C THR A 334 -1.07 16.50 4.37
N VAL A 335 -1.78 17.16 3.44
CA VAL A 335 -3.03 17.87 3.74
C VAL A 335 -4.12 16.88 4.14
N LEU A 336 -4.18 15.72 3.48
CA LEU A 336 -5.09 14.64 3.81
C LEU A 336 -4.84 14.10 5.22
N THR A 337 -3.60 13.77 5.59
CA THR A 337 -3.25 13.31 6.94
C THR A 337 -3.65 14.32 8.01
N ARG A 338 -3.37 15.61 7.79
CA ARG A 338 -3.81 16.70 8.69
C ARG A 338 -5.34 16.77 8.79
N ALA A 339 -6.04 16.65 7.67
CA ALA A 339 -7.50 16.70 7.64
C ALA A 339 -8.13 15.50 8.37
N LEU A 340 -7.55 14.30 8.23
CA LEU A 340 -7.96 13.09 8.96
C LEU A 340 -7.75 13.25 10.47
N GLN A 341 -6.60 13.77 10.90
CA GLN A 341 -6.32 14.08 12.30
C GLN A 341 -7.35 15.09 12.85
N ALA A 342 -7.58 16.19 12.13
CA ALA A 342 -8.56 17.20 12.52
C ALA A 342 -9.98 16.64 12.59
N PHE A 343 -10.35 15.75 11.68
CA PHE A 343 -11.66 15.07 11.69
C PHE A 343 -11.80 14.16 12.91
N SER A 344 -10.79 13.33 13.20
CA SER A 344 -10.77 12.46 14.37
C SER A 344 -10.91 13.26 15.67
N LEU A 345 -10.11 14.32 15.84
CA LEU A 345 -10.16 15.18 17.03
C LEU A 345 -11.49 15.91 17.20
N ARG A 346 -12.07 16.42 16.10
CA ARG A 346 -13.29 17.22 16.15
C ARG A 346 -14.54 16.38 16.44
N TYR A 347 -14.59 15.15 15.93
CA TYR A 347 -15.78 14.32 15.99
C TYR A 347 -15.62 13.07 16.87
N GLY A 348 -14.43 12.84 17.45
CA GLY A 348 -14.12 11.62 18.18
C GLY A 348 -14.20 10.37 17.30
N ALA A 349 -13.93 10.52 16.01
CA ALA A 349 -14.08 9.45 15.04
C ALA A 349 -12.85 8.54 14.99
N GLY A 350 -13.08 7.23 14.91
CA GLY A 350 -12.03 6.27 14.56
C GLY A 350 -11.60 6.45 13.10
N ILE A 351 -10.36 6.07 12.77
CA ILE A 351 -9.81 6.23 11.43
C ILE A 351 -9.27 4.88 10.95
N VAL A 352 -9.69 4.43 9.77
CA VAL A 352 -9.19 3.22 9.11
C VAL A 352 -8.73 3.58 7.71
N LEU A 353 -7.50 3.22 7.35
CA LEU A 353 -6.85 3.63 6.10
C LEU A 353 -6.34 2.41 5.36
N THR A 354 -6.40 2.40 4.03
CA THR A 354 -5.65 1.42 3.22
C THR A 354 -4.57 2.09 2.40
N SER A 355 -3.41 1.44 2.26
CA SER A 355 -2.31 1.98 1.46
C SER A 355 -1.35 0.89 0.96
N GLN A 356 -0.56 1.17 -0.07
CA GLN A 356 0.59 0.33 -0.44
C GLN A 356 1.86 0.69 0.35
N GLY A 357 1.97 1.94 0.77
CA GLY A 357 3.12 2.48 1.50
C GLY A 357 2.72 3.13 2.83
N ALA A 358 3.71 3.69 3.52
CA ALA A 358 3.47 4.47 4.73
C ALA A 358 2.73 5.79 4.42
N LEU A 359 2.20 6.43 5.46
CA LEU A 359 1.55 7.73 5.33
C LEU A 359 2.58 8.86 5.33
N ASP A 360 2.23 9.95 4.66
CA ASP A 360 2.98 11.20 4.79
C ASP A 360 2.59 11.86 6.11
N ARG A 361 3.58 12.33 6.86
CA ARG A 361 3.38 12.89 8.21
C ARG A 361 2.66 11.92 9.14
N GLN A 362 3.10 10.66 9.14
CA GLN A 362 2.60 9.62 10.04
C GLN A 362 2.65 10.05 11.52
N ASP A 363 3.58 10.92 11.91
CA ASP A 363 3.68 11.54 13.25
C ASP A 363 2.39 12.27 13.71
N LEU A 364 1.53 12.70 12.79
CA LEU A 364 0.27 13.38 13.12
C LEU A 364 -0.82 12.41 13.59
N LEU A 365 -0.68 11.11 13.33
CA LEU A 365 -1.63 10.08 13.74
C LEU A 365 -0.90 9.04 14.58
N SER A 366 -1.45 8.64 15.72
CA SER A 366 -1.01 7.39 16.34
C SER A 366 -1.50 6.24 15.44
N ILE A 367 -0.61 5.41 14.90
CA ILE A 367 -0.98 4.37 13.91
C ILE A 367 -0.70 2.96 14.45
N GLU A 368 -1.66 2.07 14.31
CA GLU A 368 -1.46 0.62 14.35
C GLU A 368 -1.46 0.07 12.91
N GLU A 369 -0.40 -0.64 12.52
CA GLU A 369 -0.20 -1.10 11.13
C GLU A 369 -0.50 -2.59 10.97
N ILE A 370 -1.41 -2.92 10.06
CA ILE A 370 -1.76 -4.29 9.66
C ILE A 370 -1.23 -4.56 8.26
N ILE A 371 -0.43 -5.61 8.11
CA ILE A 371 0.15 -6.03 6.83
C ILE A 371 -0.70 -7.12 6.19
N VAL A 372 -1.15 -6.86 4.96
CA VAL A 372 -1.82 -7.80 4.06
C VAL A 372 -0.80 -8.31 3.04
N SER A 373 -0.42 -9.58 3.19
CA SER A 373 0.54 -10.26 2.32
C SER A 373 -0.09 -10.70 0.99
N PRO A 374 0.73 -10.97 -0.06
CA PRO A 374 0.24 -11.65 -1.26
C PRO A 374 -0.46 -12.98 -0.92
N PRO A 375 -1.51 -13.37 -1.68
CA PRO A 375 -2.31 -14.54 -1.35
C PRO A 375 -1.48 -15.83 -1.43
N GLN A 376 -1.50 -16.62 -0.36
CA GLN A 376 -0.86 -17.93 -0.32
C GLN A 376 -1.63 -18.96 -1.15
N SER A 377 -1.00 -20.10 -1.50
CA SER A 377 -1.59 -21.15 -2.33
C SER A 377 -2.99 -21.57 -1.85
N ALA A 378 -3.15 -21.80 -0.54
CA ALA A 378 -4.44 -22.16 0.07
C ALA A 378 -5.54 -21.10 -0.12
N LEU A 379 -5.20 -19.81 -0.08
CA LEU A 379 -6.16 -18.74 -0.38
C LEU A 379 -6.47 -18.69 -1.88
N LYS A 380 -5.47 -18.82 -2.74
CA LYS A 380 -5.67 -18.84 -4.20
C LYS A 380 -6.62 -19.96 -4.63
N SER A 381 -6.44 -21.17 -4.11
CA SER A 381 -7.34 -22.31 -4.37
C SER A 381 -8.78 -22.04 -3.90
N ARG A 382 -8.94 -21.45 -2.71
CA ARG A 382 -10.28 -21.06 -2.19
C ARG A 382 -10.94 -19.96 -3.03
N LEU A 383 -10.17 -18.96 -3.48
CA LEU A 383 -10.67 -17.90 -4.36
C LEU A 383 -11.04 -18.44 -5.73
N ALA A 384 -10.25 -19.37 -6.26
CA ALA A 384 -10.54 -20.08 -7.51
C ALA A 384 -11.72 -21.06 -7.38
N LYS A 385 -12.12 -21.42 -6.16
CA LYS A 385 -13.12 -22.47 -5.86
C LYS A 385 -12.73 -23.82 -6.48
N LEU A 386 -11.44 -24.13 -6.43
CA LEU A 386 -10.87 -25.40 -6.91
C LEU A 386 -10.22 -26.14 -5.74
N SER A 387 -10.58 -27.41 -5.60
CA SER A 387 -9.95 -28.35 -4.68
C SER A 387 -8.91 -29.20 -5.42
N PRO A 388 -7.87 -29.72 -4.74
CA PRO A 388 -6.89 -30.63 -5.36
C PRO A 388 -7.51 -31.91 -5.97
N GLU A 389 -8.74 -32.24 -5.58
CA GLU A 389 -9.49 -33.40 -6.06
C GLU A 389 -10.26 -33.10 -7.36
N ASP A 390 -10.43 -31.83 -7.74
CA ASP A 390 -11.10 -31.44 -8.97
C ASP A 390 -10.21 -31.73 -10.20
N GLU A 391 -10.75 -32.36 -11.24
CA GLU A 391 -10.01 -32.61 -12.50
C GLU A 391 -9.44 -31.31 -13.10
N ASN A 392 -10.19 -30.21 -12.99
CA ASN A 392 -9.78 -28.89 -13.48
C ASN A 392 -8.62 -28.27 -12.67
N PHE A 393 -8.38 -28.72 -11.43
CA PHE A 393 -7.28 -28.20 -10.62
C PHE A 393 -5.93 -28.49 -11.26
N THR A 394 -5.75 -29.71 -11.77
CA THR A 394 -4.51 -30.12 -12.46
C THR A 394 -4.21 -29.21 -13.65
N ASN A 395 -5.23 -28.83 -14.42
CA ASN A 395 -5.07 -27.93 -15.58
C ASN A 395 -4.69 -26.50 -15.19
N CYS A 396 -5.14 -26.04 -14.01
CA CYS A 396 -4.94 -24.67 -13.54
C CYS A 396 -3.85 -24.51 -12.48
N GLN A 397 -3.25 -25.60 -11.99
CA GLN A 397 -2.31 -25.58 -10.87
C GLN A 397 -1.13 -24.63 -11.13
N THR A 398 -0.46 -24.78 -12.27
CA THR A 398 0.66 -23.92 -12.68
C THR A 398 0.26 -22.45 -12.70
N LEU A 399 -0.94 -22.13 -13.22
CA LEU A 399 -1.47 -20.77 -13.30
C LEU A 399 -1.81 -20.21 -11.91
N LEU A 400 -2.34 -21.03 -11.00
CA LEU A 400 -2.60 -20.65 -9.61
C LEU A 400 -1.29 -20.40 -8.84
N GLU A 401 -0.27 -21.21 -9.06
CA GLU A 401 1.04 -21.05 -8.41
C GLU A 401 1.66 -19.69 -8.79
N ILE A 402 1.63 -19.31 -10.07
CA ILE A 402 2.19 -18.03 -10.56
C ILE A 402 1.31 -16.80 -10.31
N ALA A 403 0.02 -16.97 -10.00
CA ALA A 403 -0.92 -15.85 -9.83
C ALA A 403 -0.44 -14.91 -8.70
N ARG A 404 -0.36 -13.61 -8.97
CA ARG A 404 0.20 -12.64 -7.99
C ARG A 404 -0.84 -11.97 -7.12
N SER A 405 -2.10 -12.01 -7.55
CA SER A 405 -3.22 -11.32 -6.90
C SER A 405 -4.39 -12.26 -6.62
N GLY A 406 -5.25 -11.88 -5.67
CA GLY A 406 -6.49 -12.62 -5.40
C GLY A 406 -7.46 -12.58 -6.58
N LEU A 407 -7.44 -11.47 -7.33
CA LEU A 407 -8.23 -11.31 -8.56
C LEU A 407 -7.81 -12.29 -9.65
N GLU A 408 -6.51 -12.49 -9.88
CA GLU A 408 -6.02 -13.51 -10.83
C GLU A 408 -6.51 -14.91 -10.45
N ALA A 409 -6.42 -15.28 -9.18
CA ALA A 409 -6.91 -16.57 -8.70
C ALA A 409 -8.43 -16.74 -8.92
N GLU A 410 -9.22 -15.69 -8.65
CA GLU A 410 -10.66 -15.68 -8.94
C GLU A 410 -10.95 -15.88 -10.44
N LEU A 411 -10.22 -15.19 -11.31
CA LEU A 411 -10.38 -15.28 -12.77
C LEU A 411 -9.98 -16.67 -13.30
N ILE A 412 -8.91 -17.27 -12.77
CA ILE A 412 -8.51 -18.65 -13.09
C ILE A 412 -9.66 -19.61 -12.74
N GLY A 413 -10.25 -19.49 -11.55
CA GLY A 413 -11.41 -20.28 -11.14
C GLY A 413 -12.61 -20.12 -12.07
N GLN A 414 -12.89 -18.89 -12.54
CA GLN A 414 -13.97 -18.62 -13.50
C GLN A 414 -13.73 -19.27 -14.87
N ALA A 415 -12.47 -19.44 -15.27
CA ALA A 415 -12.09 -20.02 -16.56
C ALA A 415 -11.84 -21.54 -16.49
N ALA A 416 -11.61 -22.11 -15.31
CA ALA A 416 -11.04 -23.45 -15.10
C ALA A 416 -11.70 -24.58 -15.92
N ALA A 417 -13.03 -24.59 -16.01
CA ALA A 417 -13.77 -25.62 -16.74
C ALA A 417 -13.56 -25.61 -18.27
N SER A 418 -12.96 -24.56 -18.82
CA SER A 418 -12.73 -24.38 -20.26
C SER A 418 -11.26 -24.21 -20.61
N LEU A 419 -10.36 -24.24 -19.62
CA LEU A 419 -8.93 -24.10 -19.85
C LEU A 419 -8.29 -25.48 -20.10
N PRO A 420 -7.52 -25.63 -21.20
CA PRO A 420 -6.66 -26.79 -21.39
C PRO A 420 -5.49 -26.77 -20.39
N ALA A 421 -4.88 -27.93 -20.15
CA ALA A 421 -3.61 -28.01 -19.44
C ALA A 421 -2.55 -27.15 -20.16
N GLY A 422 -1.78 -26.37 -19.40
CA GLY A 422 -0.74 -25.52 -19.97
C GLY A 422 -1.23 -24.24 -20.64
N ALA A 423 -2.47 -23.83 -20.38
CA ALA A 423 -3.05 -22.58 -20.87
C ALA A 423 -2.19 -21.35 -20.52
N SER A 424 -2.16 -20.36 -21.40
CA SER A 424 -1.50 -19.07 -21.14
C SER A 424 -2.36 -18.17 -20.26
N LYS A 425 -1.75 -17.15 -19.65
CA LYS A 425 -2.49 -16.10 -18.92
C LYS A 425 -3.52 -15.41 -19.81
N PHE A 426 -3.20 -15.20 -21.09
CA PHE A 426 -4.13 -14.61 -22.05
C PHE A 426 -5.42 -15.41 -22.18
N LEU A 427 -5.33 -16.74 -22.25
CA LEU A 427 -6.50 -17.60 -22.41
C LEU A 427 -7.46 -17.53 -21.21
N ILE A 428 -6.96 -17.24 -20.00
CA ILE A 428 -7.81 -16.95 -18.82
C ILE A 428 -8.71 -15.75 -19.13
N PHE A 429 -8.12 -14.64 -19.57
CA PHE A 429 -8.87 -13.40 -19.82
C PHE A 429 -9.83 -13.53 -21.00
N ASP A 430 -9.42 -14.17 -22.09
CA ASP A 430 -10.31 -14.42 -23.24
C ASP A 430 -11.50 -15.30 -22.83
N THR A 431 -11.25 -16.38 -22.08
CA THR A 431 -12.32 -17.29 -21.60
C THR A 431 -13.30 -16.56 -20.69
N VAL A 432 -12.81 -15.77 -19.72
CA VAL A 432 -13.67 -14.99 -18.83
C VAL A 432 -14.44 -13.92 -19.60
N ALA A 433 -13.80 -13.20 -20.53
CA ALA A 433 -14.44 -12.17 -21.33
C ALA A 433 -15.59 -12.75 -22.16
N ARG A 434 -15.36 -13.85 -22.87
CA ARG A 434 -16.39 -14.55 -23.64
C ARG A 434 -17.54 -15.02 -22.76
N ARG A 435 -17.24 -15.58 -21.59
CA ARG A 435 -18.26 -16.02 -20.63
C ARG A 435 -19.14 -14.87 -20.15
N ARG A 436 -18.54 -13.70 -19.84
CA ARG A 436 -19.28 -12.52 -19.35
C ARG A 436 -20.08 -11.81 -20.44
N LEU A 437 -19.61 -11.84 -21.69
CA LEU A 437 -20.31 -11.25 -22.84
C LEU A 437 -21.43 -12.15 -23.39
N GLY A 438 -21.45 -13.43 -23.04
CA GLY A 438 -22.50 -14.39 -23.43
C GLY A 438 -22.72 -14.44 -24.94
N ASN A 439 -23.97 -14.25 -25.39
CA ASN A 439 -24.33 -14.28 -26.81
C ASN A 439 -23.65 -13.18 -27.64
N SER A 440 -23.17 -12.12 -27.00
CA SER A 440 -22.44 -11.02 -27.64
C SER A 440 -20.92 -11.22 -27.61
N ALA A 441 -20.39 -12.39 -27.26
CA ALA A 441 -18.94 -12.61 -27.13
C ALA A 441 -18.14 -12.17 -28.37
N ALA A 442 -18.53 -12.61 -29.57
CA ALA A 442 -17.77 -12.30 -30.78
C ALA A 442 -17.80 -10.80 -31.15
N THR A 443 -18.96 -10.15 -31.07
CA THR A 443 -19.12 -8.72 -31.39
C THR A 443 -18.57 -7.84 -30.27
N GLY A 444 -18.80 -8.21 -29.02
CA GLY A 444 -18.30 -7.54 -27.82
C GLY A 444 -16.78 -7.58 -27.71
N THR A 445 -16.14 -8.73 -27.96
CA THR A 445 -14.68 -8.82 -27.99
C THR A 445 -14.09 -7.93 -29.08
N ARG A 446 -14.69 -7.88 -30.28
CA ARG A 446 -14.23 -6.96 -31.34
C ARG A 446 -14.35 -5.50 -30.93
N ALA A 447 -15.48 -5.12 -30.34
CA ALA A 447 -15.71 -3.77 -29.85
C ALA A 447 -14.72 -3.39 -28.73
N LEU A 448 -14.45 -4.28 -27.78
CA LEU A 448 -13.49 -4.06 -26.70
C LEU A 448 -12.03 -4.00 -27.20
N CYS A 449 -11.68 -4.80 -28.22
CA CYS A 449 -10.38 -4.68 -28.91
C CYS A 449 -10.23 -3.30 -29.57
N GLY A 450 -11.24 -2.85 -30.32
CA GLY A 450 -11.23 -1.51 -30.94
C GLY A 450 -11.22 -0.39 -29.90
N PHE A 451 -11.92 -0.56 -28.78
CA PHE A 451 -11.88 0.41 -27.69
C PHE A 451 -10.49 0.48 -27.06
N ALA A 452 -9.86 -0.67 -26.82
CA ALA A 452 -8.49 -0.72 -26.31
C ALA A 452 -7.48 -0.08 -27.30
N GLU A 453 -7.62 -0.37 -28.59
CA GLU A 453 -6.84 0.25 -29.67
C GLU A 453 -6.97 1.77 -29.64
N GLU A 454 -8.19 2.30 -29.51
CA GLU A 454 -8.42 3.73 -29.50
C GLU A 454 -7.81 4.42 -28.27
N LEU A 455 -7.89 3.76 -27.10
CA LEU A 455 -7.25 4.25 -25.88
C LEU A 455 -5.72 4.33 -26.04
N ILE A 456 -5.09 3.27 -26.57
CA ILE A 456 -3.61 3.24 -26.72
C ILE A 456 -3.11 4.16 -27.84
N SER A 457 -3.87 4.31 -28.93
CA SER A 457 -3.51 5.16 -30.06
C SER A 457 -3.56 6.64 -29.67
N GLN A 458 -4.60 7.04 -28.93
CA GLN A 458 -4.72 8.39 -28.38
C GLN A 458 -3.85 8.61 -27.14
N THR A 459 -3.27 7.54 -26.57
CA THR A 459 -2.50 7.56 -25.32
C THR A 459 -3.32 8.17 -24.17
N VAL A 460 -4.52 7.61 -24.00
CA VAL A 460 -5.49 7.98 -22.96
C VAL A 460 -5.94 6.73 -22.21
N PHE A 461 -6.30 6.87 -20.94
CA PHE A 461 -6.67 5.71 -20.10
C PHE A 461 -8.19 5.53 -19.89
N SER A 462 -9.01 6.46 -20.40
CA SER A 462 -10.47 6.39 -20.31
C SER A 462 -11.13 7.32 -21.34
N PHE A 463 -12.36 7.02 -21.72
CA PHE A 463 -13.22 7.87 -22.54
C PHE A 463 -14.32 8.52 -21.70
N SER A 464 -14.84 9.67 -22.12
CA SER A 464 -16.16 10.12 -21.66
C SER A 464 -17.26 9.21 -22.21
N VAL A 465 -18.43 9.18 -21.56
CA VAL A 465 -19.60 8.44 -22.07
C VAL A 465 -19.91 8.87 -23.51
N ARG A 466 -19.83 10.16 -23.80
CA ARG A 466 -20.06 10.69 -25.16
C ARG A 466 -19.03 10.22 -26.19
N GLU A 467 -17.76 10.11 -25.81
CA GLU A 467 -16.71 9.59 -26.70
C GLU A 467 -16.88 8.10 -26.94
N PHE A 468 -17.23 7.35 -25.90
CA PHE A 468 -17.54 5.93 -26.01
C PHE A 468 -18.76 5.67 -26.90
N ASP A 469 -19.78 6.52 -26.81
CA ASP A 469 -20.97 6.46 -27.65
C ASP A 469 -20.64 6.72 -29.11
N ARG A 470 -19.87 7.77 -29.39
CA ARG A 470 -19.37 8.06 -30.76
C ARG A 470 -18.51 6.93 -31.31
N PHE A 471 -17.67 6.33 -30.46
CA PHE A 471 -16.88 5.15 -30.83
C PHE A 471 -17.78 3.98 -31.20
N CYS A 472 -18.81 3.68 -30.39
CA CYS A 472 -19.77 2.62 -30.66
C CYS A 472 -20.50 2.85 -31.98
N ASP A 473 -20.97 4.08 -32.23
CA ASP A 473 -21.66 4.46 -33.45
C ASP A 473 -20.74 4.32 -34.69
N ALA A 474 -19.50 4.82 -34.59
CA ALA A 474 -18.53 4.78 -35.68
C ALA A 474 -18.08 3.35 -36.04
N THR A 475 -18.02 2.45 -35.05
CA THR A 475 -17.60 1.05 -35.23
C THR A 475 -18.77 0.09 -35.44
N GLY A 476 -20.01 0.60 -35.51
CA GLY A 476 -21.21 -0.20 -35.77
C GLY A 476 -21.57 -1.16 -34.63
N VAL A 477 -21.26 -0.80 -33.38
CA VAL A 477 -21.61 -1.59 -32.20
C VAL A 477 -23.10 -1.45 -31.92
N THR A 478 -23.83 -2.54 -32.10
CA THR A 478 -25.28 -2.62 -31.80
C THR A 478 -25.59 -2.28 -30.34
N ASP A 479 -26.76 -1.69 -30.06
CA ASP A 479 -27.24 -1.42 -28.69
C ASP A 479 -27.21 -2.64 -27.76
N THR A 480 -27.52 -3.83 -28.29
CA THR A 480 -27.47 -5.08 -27.54
C THR A 480 -26.05 -5.42 -27.09
N THR A 481 -25.08 -5.31 -28.00
CA THR A 481 -23.65 -5.52 -27.69
C THR A 481 -23.14 -4.44 -26.74
N ARG A 482 -23.53 -3.17 -26.93
CA ARG A 482 -23.15 -2.06 -26.04
C ARG A 482 -23.65 -2.28 -24.62
N ARG A 483 -24.91 -2.69 -24.45
CA ARG A 483 -25.47 -3.04 -23.14
C ARG A 483 -24.73 -4.22 -22.50
N ALA A 484 -24.48 -5.28 -23.28
CA ALA A 484 -23.71 -6.43 -22.81
C ALA A 484 -22.30 -6.04 -22.33
N ILE A 485 -21.62 -5.12 -23.02
CA ILE A 485 -20.31 -4.61 -22.60
C ILE A 485 -20.41 -3.90 -21.25
N LEU A 486 -21.36 -2.96 -21.09
CA LEU A 486 -21.52 -2.20 -19.85
C LEU A 486 -21.92 -3.09 -18.66
N GLU A 487 -22.71 -4.14 -18.89
CA GLU A 487 -23.14 -5.10 -17.86
C GLU A 487 -22.09 -6.18 -17.56
N SER A 488 -21.12 -6.41 -18.47
CA SER A 488 -20.13 -7.49 -18.36
C SER A 488 -19.09 -7.31 -17.25
N GLN A 489 -19.00 -6.13 -16.62
CA GLN A 489 -17.92 -5.76 -15.69
C GLN A 489 -16.49 -5.87 -16.27
N LEU A 490 -16.34 -5.94 -17.60
CA LEU A 490 -15.05 -5.82 -18.29
C LEU A 490 -14.62 -4.36 -18.43
N VAL A 491 -15.61 -3.47 -18.47
CA VAL A 491 -15.46 -2.02 -18.33
C VAL A 491 -16.15 -1.55 -17.06
N SER A 492 -15.74 -0.39 -16.57
CA SER A 492 -16.38 0.31 -15.46
C SER A 492 -16.74 1.72 -15.89
N GLN A 493 -17.97 2.13 -15.60
CA GLN A 493 -18.39 3.51 -15.69
C GLN A 493 -18.27 4.17 -14.32
N ARG A 494 -17.57 5.30 -14.25
CA ARG A 494 -17.49 6.15 -13.05
C ARG A 494 -17.84 7.57 -13.47
N GLY A 495 -18.98 8.08 -12.97
CA GLY A 495 -19.55 9.34 -13.45
C GLY A 495 -19.74 9.32 -14.97
N GLU A 496 -19.17 10.33 -15.65
CA GLU A 496 -19.23 10.52 -17.09
C GLU A 496 -18.08 9.86 -17.86
N ARG A 497 -17.31 8.94 -17.26
CA ARG A 497 -16.20 8.24 -17.93
C ARG A 497 -16.30 6.72 -17.90
N ILE A 498 -15.79 6.10 -18.96
CA ILE A 498 -15.71 4.66 -19.19
C ILE A 498 -14.25 4.27 -19.37
N SER A 499 -13.80 3.27 -18.61
CA SER A 499 -12.48 2.64 -18.73
C SER A 499 -12.61 1.13 -18.58
N PHE A 500 -11.55 0.38 -18.86
CA PHE A 500 -11.49 -1.01 -18.43
C PHE A 500 -11.59 -1.10 -16.90
N SER A 501 -12.30 -2.12 -16.41
CA SER A 501 -12.52 -2.33 -14.98
C SER A 501 -11.24 -2.76 -14.24
N HIS A 502 -10.28 -3.32 -14.98
CA HIS A 502 -8.96 -3.68 -14.50
C HIS A 502 -7.92 -3.59 -15.63
N GLU A 503 -6.69 -3.22 -15.29
CA GLU A 503 -5.57 -3.08 -16.24
C GLU A 503 -5.30 -4.38 -17.01
N MET A 504 -5.45 -5.54 -16.36
CA MET A 504 -5.29 -6.84 -17.03
C MET A 504 -6.30 -7.09 -18.16
N PHE A 505 -7.55 -6.60 -18.05
CA PHE A 505 -8.50 -6.70 -19.17
C PHE A 505 -8.07 -5.80 -20.32
N PHE A 506 -7.66 -4.56 -20.03
CA PHE A 506 -7.10 -3.67 -21.04
C PHE A 506 -5.92 -4.33 -21.77
N SER A 507 -4.93 -4.85 -21.04
CA SER A 507 -3.77 -5.52 -21.62
C SER A 507 -4.14 -6.75 -22.46
N ALA A 508 -5.14 -7.53 -22.04
CA ALA A 508 -5.62 -8.69 -22.80
C ALA A 508 -6.29 -8.30 -24.11
N PHE A 509 -7.16 -7.28 -24.11
CA PHE A 509 -7.80 -6.82 -25.36
C PHE A 509 -6.81 -6.13 -26.30
N ILE A 510 -5.80 -5.43 -25.77
CA ILE A 510 -4.65 -4.95 -26.56
C ILE A 510 -3.91 -6.12 -27.21
N ALA A 511 -3.62 -7.19 -26.45
CA ALA A 511 -2.93 -8.36 -26.98
C ALA A 511 -3.72 -9.02 -28.13
N GLU A 512 -5.03 -9.23 -27.94
CA GLU A 512 -5.91 -9.81 -28.98
C GLU A 512 -5.97 -8.92 -30.23
N PHE A 513 -6.10 -7.60 -30.05
CA PHE A 513 -6.06 -6.64 -31.16
C PHE A 513 -4.76 -6.75 -31.97
N LEU A 514 -3.62 -6.75 -31.28
CA LEU A 514 -2.31 -6.75 -31.91
C LEU A 514 -2.04 -8.05 -32.67
N VAL A 515 -2.35 -9.22 -32.08
CA VAL A 515 -2.18 -10.51 -32.75
C VAL A 515 -3.03 -10.61 -34.02
N ARG A 516 -4.25 -10.05 -34.00
CA ARG A 516 -5.08 -9.95 -35.22
C ARG A 516 -4.47 -9.02 -36.27
N ALA A 517 -3.94 -7.88 -35.84
CA ALA A 517 -3.38 -6.87 -36.73
C ALA A 517 -2.07 -7.32 -37.40
N THR A 518 -1.24 -8.11 -36.71
CA THR A 518 0.04 -8.59 -37.25
C THR A 518 -0.10 -9.76 -38.22
N ARG A 519 -1.25 -10.46 -38.27
CA ARG A 519 -1.54 -11.52 -39.28
C ARG A 519 -0.44 -12.59 -39.41
N LYS A 520 0.10 -13.07 -38.29
CA LYS A 520 1.21 -14.06 -38.22
C LYS A 520 2.58 -13.57 -38.72
N ASP A 521 2.74 -12.27 -38.96
CA ASP A 521 4.03 -11.66 -39.31
C ASP A 521 4.87 -11.47 -38.04
N SER A 522 5.91 -12.31 -37.90
CA SER A 522 6.79 -12.32 -36.73
C SER A 522 7.60 -11.01 -36.58
N GLU A 523 7.99 -10.36 -37.67
CA GLU A 523 8.72 -9.09 -37.64
C GLU A 523 7.83 -7.97 -37.09
N ARG A 524 6.55 -7.96 -37.45
CA ARG A 524 5.58 -7.01 -36.87
C ARG A 524 5.33 -7.27 -35.39
N VAL A 525 5.24 -8.54 -34.98
CA VAL A 525 5.13 -8.90 -33.57
C VAL A 525 6.35 -8.42 -32.80
N GLN A 526 7.56 -8.60 -33.35
CA GLN A 526 8.80 -8.09 -32.73
C GLN A 526 8.78 -6.57 -32.56
N ALA A 527 8.38 -5.83 -33.60
CA ALA A 527 8.27 -4.38 -33.53
C ALA A 527 7.31 -3.91 -32.42
N VAL A 528 6.18 -4.62 -32.25
CA VAL A 528 5.22 -4.37 -31.17
C VAL A 528 5.84 -4.67 -29.80
N LEU A 529 6.53 -5.80 -29.63
CA LEU A 529 7.15 -6.16 -28.35
C LEU A 529 8.30 -5.21 -27.96
N GLN A 530 8.93 -4.54 -28.93
CA GLN A 530 9.94 -3.51 -28.68
C GLN A 530 9.36 -2.14 -28.34
N SER A 531 8.06 -1.90 -28.59
CA SER A 531 7.43 -0.62 -28.28
C SER A 531 7.14 -0.48 -26.77
N PRO A 532 7.48 0.66 -26.16
CA PRO A 532 7.14 0.94 -24.76
C PRO A 532 5.63 0.95 -24.49
N ARG A 533 4.81 1.33 -25.48
CA ARG A 533 3.33 1.39 -25.39
C ARG A 533 2.70 0.08 -24.94
N PHE A 534 3.31 -1.03 -25.31
CA PHE A 534 2.77 -2.37 -25.06
C PHE A 534 3.49 -3.09 -23.92
N HIS A 535 4.28 -2.38 -23.11
CA HIS A 535 5.06 -2.97 -22.01
C HIS A 535 4.20 -3.84 -21.07
N GLY A 536 3.02 -3.33 -20.67
CA GLY A 536 2.08 -4.05 -19.81
C GLY A 536 1.35 -5.23 -20.47
N SER A 537 1.49 -5.42 -21.79
CA SER A 537 0.78 -6.44 -22.58
C SER A 537 1.69 -7.52 -23.16
N LYS A 538 3.02 -7.38 -23.08
CA LYS A 538 3.98 -8.28 -23.76
C LYS A 538 3.75 -9.77 -23.49
N VAL A 539 3.54 -10.15 -22.21
CA VAL A 539 3.28 -11.54 -21.81
C VAL A 539 1.97 -12.06 -22.42
N LEU A 540 0.92 -11.22 -22.44
CA LEU A 540 -0.38 -11.59 -23.02
C LEU A 540 -0.31 -11.65 -24.55
N ILE A 541 0.48 -10.79 -25.20
CA ILE A 541 0.72 -10.84 -26.65
C ILE A 541 1.35 -12.18 -27.03
N ILE A 542 2.43 -12.60 -26.36
CA ILE A 542 3.04 -13.90 -26.61
C ILE A 542 2.04 -15.04 -26.35
N GLY A 543 1.31 -14.97 -25.23
CA GLY A 543 0.31 -15.98 -24.87
C GLY A 543 -0.92 -16.05 -25.76
N ALA A 544 -1.14 -15.06 -26.64
CA ALA A 544 -2.23 -15.01 -27.61
C ALA A 544 -1.85 -15.56 -29.00
N ILE A 545 -0.56 -15.81 -29.26
CA ILE A 545 -0.11 -16.38 -30.54
C ILE A 545 -0.43 -17.87 -30.57
N GLU A 546 -1.44 -18.26 -31.35
CA GLU A 546 -1.83 -19.67 -31.51
C GLU A 546 -0.95 -20.44 -32.50
N ASP A 547 -0.23 -19.74 -33.39
CA ASP A 547 0.61 -20.37 -34.41
C ASP A 547 2.01 -20.69 -33.86
N ASP A 548 2.28 -21.97 -33.63
CA ASP A 548 3.56 -22.46 -33.08
C ASP A 548 4.78 -22.02 -33.92
N SER A 549 4.63 -21.88 -35.24
CA SER A 549 5.76 -21.48 -36.11
C SER A 549 6.09 -20.00 -35.95
N THR A 550 5.07 -19.14 -35.91
CA THR A 550 5.23 -17.71 -35.62
C THR A 550 5.75 -17.51 -34.20
N LEU A 551 5.19 -18.23 -33.21
CA LEU A 551 5.62 -18.14 -31.82
C LEU A 551 7.10 -18.49 -31.66
N ARG A 552 7.55 -19.58 -32.31
CA ARG A 552 8.95 -19.99 -32.29
C ARG A 552 9.88 -18.95 -32.93
N ASP A 553 9.54 -18.43 -34.11
CA ASP A 553 10.36 -17.41 -34.78
C ASP A 553 10.44 -16.10 -33.96
N VAL A 554 9.34 -15.71 -33.33
CA VAL A 554 9.33 -14.57 -32.40
C VAL A 554 10.25 -14.86 -31.21
N LEU A 555 10.11 -16.00 -30.53
CA LEU A 555 10.92 -16.26 -29.33
C LEU A 555 12.42 -16.43 -29.62
N ASP A 556 12.80 -17.00 -30.78
CA ASP A 556 14.21 -17.19 -31.15
C ASP A 556 14.96 -15.85 -31.39
N LYS A 557 14.23 -14.80 -31.81
CA LYS A 557 14.77 -13.45 -32.06
C LYS A 557 14.63 -12.51 -30.86
N ASN A 558 13.95 -12.92 -29.79
CA ASN A 558 13.59 -12.04 -28.68
C ASN A 558 14.74 -11.90 -27.67
N THR A 559 15.00 -10.67 -27.21
CA THR A 559 16.02 -10.34 -26.20
C THR A 559 15.42 -9.70 -24.93
N ASP A 560 14.09 -9.61 -24.82
CA ASP A 560 13.41 -9.12 -23.64
C ASP A 560 13.43 -10.17 -22.53
N GLN A 561 14.28 -9.92 -21.53
CA GLN A 561 14.46 -10.76 -20.35
C GLN A 561 13.14 -11.09 -19.63
N GLY A 562 12.21 -10.13 -19.55
CA GLY A 562 10.94 -10.31 -18.84
C GLY A 562 9.99 -11.25 -19.58
N ILE A 563 9.98 -11.21 -20.92
CA ILE A 563 9.23 -12.18 -21.72
C ILE A 563 9.80 -13.58 -21.53
N LEU A 564 11.12 -13.74 -21.68
CA LEU A 564 11.79 -15.04 -21.60
C LEU A 564 11.59 -15.69 -20.22
N GLU A 565 11.71 -14.91 -19.14
CA GLU A 565 11.40 -15.37 -17.78
C GLU A 565 9.91 -15.77 -17.63
N SER A 566 8.98 -14.98 -18.19
CA SER A 566 7.54 -15.28 -18.14
C SER A 566 7.18 -16.56 -18.91
N CYS A 567 7.91 -16.86 -20.01
CA CYS A 567 7.75 -18.11 -20.74
C CYS A 567 8.13 -19.33 -19.91
N VAL A 568 9.29 -19.33 -19.23
CA VAL A 568 9.72 -20.49 -18.42
C VAL A 568 8.80 -20.72 -17.21
N ARG A 569 8.26 -19.63 -16.64
CA ARG A 569 7.23 -19.67 -15.59
C ARG A 569 5.89 -20.24 -16.05
N GLY A 570 5.69 -20.38 -17.36
CA GLY A 570 4.43 -20.85 -17.96
C GLY A 570 3.37 -19.76 -18.15
N GLU A 571 3.68 -18.48 -17.92
CA GLU A 571 2.68 -17.40 -18.04
C GLU A 571 2.22 -17.21 -19.50
N CYS A 572 3.11 -17.51 -20.45
CA CYS A 572 2.87 -17.45 -21.89
C CYS A 572 2.28 -18.75 -22.48
N GLY A 573 2.03 -19.78 -21.64
CA GLY A 573 1.54 -21.09 -22.07
C GLY A 573 2.64 -22.11 -22.41
N ASP A 574 2.24 -23.38 -22.54
CA ASP A 574 3.15 -24.53 -22.64
C ASP A 574 3.99 -24.56 -23.91
N ALA A 575 3.48 -24.12 -25.05
CA ALA A 575 4.26 -24.04 -26.29
C ALA A 575 5.45 -23.08 -26.14
N ALA A 576 5.19 -21.87 -25.63
CA ALA A 576 6.23 -20.87 -25.37
C ALA A 576 7.27 -21.39 -24.36
N ARG A 577 6.81 -22.03 -23.26
CA ARG A 577 7.68 -22.65 -22.25
C ARG A 577 8.61 -23.69 -22.87
N ARG A 578 8.08 -24.60 -23.71
CA ARG A 578 8.87 -25.63 -24.40
C ARG A 578 9.93 -25.02 -25.32
N PHE A 579 9.58 -24.00 -26.11
CA PHE A 579 10.52 -23.38 -27.04
C PHE A 579 11.66 -22.65 -26.32
N VAL A 580 11.35 -21.89 -25.25
CA VAL A 580 12.37 -21.22 -24.46
C VAL A 580 13.26 -22.21 -23.72
N ASN A 581 12.70 -23.27 -23.12
CA ASN A 581 13.50 -24.32 -22.47
C ASN A 581 14.42 -25.03 -23.46
N ALA A 582 13.94 -25.37 -24.66
CA ALA A 582 14.79 -25.96 -25.69
C ALA A 582 15.94 -25.03 -26.11
N LYS A 583 15.68 -23.72 -26.19
CA LYS A 583 16.73 -22.73 -26.47
C LYS A 583 17.73 -22.59 -25.34
N ILE A 584 17.28 -22.63 -24.09
CA ILE A 584 18.16 -22.64 -22.90
C ILE A 584 19.04 -23.89 -22.91
N ASP A 585 18.48 -25.06 -23.24
CA ASP A 585 19.26 -26.30 -23.38
C ASP A 585 20.35 -26.19 -24.45
N GLU A 586 20.03 -25.57 -25.60
CA GLU A 586 21.00 -25.28 -26.68
C GLU A 586 22.09 -24.32 -26.18
N LEU A 587 21.71 -23.22 -25.51
CA LEU A 587 22.65 -22.24 -24.94
C LEU A 587 23.58 -22.86 -23.89
N LEU A 588 23.08 -23.73 -23.02
CA LEU A 588 23.89 -24.42 -22.00
C LEU A 588 24.85 -25.44 -22.63
N ALA A 589 24.45 -26.11 -23.72
CA ALA A 589 25.34 -26.99 -24.48
C ALA A 589 26.45 -26.19 -25.19
N GLU A 590 26.10 -25.05 -25.79
CA GLU A 590 27.05 -24.15 -26.44
C GLU A 590 28.00 -23.46 -25.46
N LEU A 591 27.53 -23.15 -24.24
CA LEU A 591 28.37 -22.71 -23.13
C LEU A 591 29.43 -23.76 -22.81
N LEU A 592 29.06 -25.04 -22.66
CA LEU A 592 30.03 -26.12 -22.41
C LEU A 592 31.05 -26.24 -23.55
N ALA A 593 30.59 -26.10 -24.79
CA ALA A 593 31.46 -26.15 -25.96
C ALA A 593 32.41 -24.93 -26.04
N GLU A 594 31.97 -23.73 -25.66
CA GLU A 594 32.81 -22.52 -25.54
C GLU A 594 33.98 -22.74 -24.58
N LEU A 595 33.70 -23.36 -23.42
CA LEU A 595 34.74 -23.66 -22.41
C LEU A 595 35.82 -24.62 -22.93
N SER A 596 35.48 -25.50 -23.87
CA SER A 596 36.43 -26.44 -24.47
C SER A 596 37.46 -25.80 -25.41
N GLU A 597 37.22 -24.57 -25.85
CA GLU A 597 38.10 -23.79 -26.76
C GLU A 597 38.77 -22.61 -26.04
N LEU A 598 38.66 -22.56 -24.72
CA LEU A 598 39.15 -21.44 -23.92
C LEU A 598 40.66 -21.55 -23.70
N HIS A 599 41.37 -20.45 -23.96
CA HIS A 599 42.81 -20.30 -23.73
C HIS A 599 43.08 -19.07 -22.85
N PHE A 600 43.99 -19.23 -21.89
CA PHE A 600 44.47 -18.13 -21.05
C PHE A 600 45.78 -17.58 -21.60
N LEU A 601 45.94 -16.25 -21.56
CA LEU A 601 47.16 -15.56 -21.99
C LEU A 601 47.72 -14.68 -20.87
N LEU A 602 49.05 -14.56 -20.82
CA LEU A 602 49.78 -13.72 -19.87
C LEU A 602 50.21 -12.41 -20.51
N ASN A 603 49.45 -11.34 -20.28
CA ASN A 603 49.71 -10.04 -20.90
C ASN A 603 50.86 -9.28 -20.21
N GLY A 604 51.09 -9.52 -18.92
CA GLY A 604 52.22 -8.95 -18.15
C GLY A 604 52.13 -7.44 -17.86
N GLU A 605 51.32 -6.67 -18.59
CA GLU A 605 51.08 -5.23 -18.40
C GLU A 605 49.57 -4.91 -18.54
N GLY A 606 49.08 -3.94 -17.76
CA GLY A 606 47.66 -3.53 -17.69
C GLY A 606 47.05 -3.68 -16.28
N LEU A 607 45.78 -3.29 -16.11
CA LEU A 607 45.04 -3.42 -14.84
C LEU A 607 44.87 -4.91 -14.40
N HIS A 608 44.94 -5.82 -15.37
CA HIS A 608 44.87 -7.27 -15.18
C HIS A 608 46.05 -7.94 -15.90
N SER A 609 46.67 -8.93 -15.26
CA SER A 609 47.91 -9.56 -15.76
C SER A 609 47.66 -10.75 -16.68
N SER A 610 46.40 -11.17 -16.84
CA SER A 610 45.99 -12.21 -17.80
C SER A 610 44.70 -11.85 -18.54
N SER A 611 44.45 -12.50 -19.66
CA SER A 611 43.20 -12.43 -20.41
C SER A 611 42.76 -13.80 -20.90
N ILE A 612 41.50 -13.89 -21.29
CA ILE A 612 40.91 -15.10 -21.89
C ILE A 612 40.68 -14.83 -23.37
N GLU A 613 41.17 -15.74 -24.21
CA GLU A 613 40.78 -15.87 -25.61
C GLU A 613 39.89 -17.08 -25.77
N THR A 614 38.81 -16.89 -26.51
CA THR A 614 37.93 -17.98 -26.98
C THR A 614 38.27 -18.28 -28.43
N GLY A 615 38.06 -19.53 -28.87
CA GLY A 615 38.20 -19.94 -30.26
C GLY A 615 37.20 -19.27 -31.23
N ALA A 616 36.47 -20.07 -32.00
CA ALA A 616 35.55 -19.52 -32.99
C ALA A 616 34.42 -18.72 -32.32
N ARG A 617 34.05 -17.56 -32.88
CA ARG A 617 32.91 -16.78 -32.38
C ARG A 617 31.64 -17.62 -32.51
N ARG A 618 30.98 -17.91 -31.39
CA ARG A 618 29.70 -18.64 -31.32
C ARG A 618 28.53 -17.65 -31.34
N PRO A 619 27.84 -17.45 -32.48
CA PRO A 619 26.86 -16.36 -32.62
C PRO A 619 25.67 -16.50 -31.67
N ILE A 620 25.28 -17.73 -31.33
CA ILE A 620 24.14 -18.01 -30.44
C ILE A 620 24.37 -17.47 -29.02
N LEU A 621 25.59 -17.54 -28.49
CA LEU A 621 25.93 -17.04 -27.14
C LEU A 621 25.90 -15.51 -27.05
N ALA A 622 25.84 -14.79 -28.19
CA ALA A 622 25.64 -13.33 -28.18
C ALA A 622 24.29 -12.92 -27.55
N THR A 623 23.33 -13.84 -27.43
CA THR A 623 22.03 -13.62 -26.80
C THR A 623 21.94 -14.13 -25.36
N PHE A 624 22.99 -14.77 -24.84
CA PHE A 624 22.97 -15.48 -23.55
C PHE A 624 22.53 -14.60 -22.37
N GLU A 625 23.00 -13.34 -22.33
CA GLU A 625 22.65 -12.37 -21.28
C GLU A 625 21.13 -12.12 -21.19
N ALA A 626 20.39 -12.21 -22.30
CA ALA A 626 18.94 -12.07 -22.31
C ALA A 626 18.22 -13.23 -21.61
N PHE A 627 18.84 -14.41 -21.55
CA PHE A 627 18.27 -15.61 -20.94
C PHE A 627 18.65 -15.79 -19.47
N LEU A 628 19.57 -14.99 -18.92
CA LEU A 628 20.04 -15.12 -17.54
C LEU A 628 18.91 -15.15 -16.51
N PRO A 629 17.87 -14.28 -16.56
CA PRO A 629 16.76 -14.36 -15.60
C PRO A 629 15.92 -15.63 -15.76
N ALA A 630 15.74 -16.12 -16.98
CA ALA A 630 15.01 -17.37 -17.22
C ALA A 630 15.80 -18.60 -16.72
N ILE A 631 17.10 -18.64 -16.97
CA ILE A 631 18.01 -19.67 -16.42
C ILE A 631 18.02 -19.59 -14.89
N GLY A 632 18.10 -18.38 -14.32
CA GLY A 632 18.04 -18.14 -12.89
C GLY A 632 16.75 -18.67 -12.25
N TRP A 633 15.60 -18.41 -12.88
CA TRP A 633 14.33 -18.97 -12.41
C TRP A 633 14.35 -20.51 -12.41
N LEU A 634 14.81 -21.15 -13.48
CA LEU A 634 14.90 -22.62 -13.59
C LEU A 634 15.84 -23.21 -12.53
N LEU A 635 16.97 -22.55 -12.25
CA LEU A 635 17.88 -22.95 -11.19
C LEU A 635 17.21 -22.93 -9.83
N MET A 636 16.43 -21.88 -9.55
CA MET A 636 15.66 -21.78 -8.31
C MET A 636 14.48 -22.77 -8.26
N GLN A 637 14.13 -23.43 -9.37
CA GLN A 637 13.22 -24.58 -9.37
C GLN A 637 13.94 -25.93 -9.23
N GLY A 638 15.27 -25.94 -9.10
CA GLY A 638 16.08 -27.17 -9.00
C GLY A 638 16.49 -27.77 -10.35
N ALA A 639 16.24 -27.09 -11.48
CA ALA A 639 16.62 -27.54 -12.81
C ALA A 639 18.00 -27.03 -13.24
N HIS A 640 18.67 -27.76 -14.15
CA HIS A 640 19.95 -27.42 -14.78
C HIS A 640 21.17 -27.24 -13.86
N LEU A 641 21.03 -27.46 -12.55
CA LEU A 641 22.14 -27.37 -11.61
C LEU A 641 23.26 -28.34 -11.96
N ASP A 642 22.92 -29.55 -12.40
CA ASP A 642 23.81 -30.57 -12.94
C ASP A 642 24.64 -30.08 -14.15
N LYS A 643 23.99 -29.40 -15.10
CA LYS A 643 24.64 -28.83 -16.28
C LYS A 643 25.61 -27.70 -15.90
N ILE A 644 25.25 -26.87 -14.92
CA ILE A 644 26.14 -25.81 -14.42
C ILE A 644 27.32 -26.41 -13.68
N MET A 645 27.11 -27.40 -12.82
CA MET A 645 28.22 -28.08 -12.14
C MET A 645 29.16 -28.76 -13.15
N ALA A 646 28.64 -29.34 -14.24
CA ALA A 646 29.46 -29.83 -15.35
C ALA A 646 30.28 -28.71 -16.02
N ALA A 647 29.70 -27.53 -16.23
CA ALA A 647 30.41 -26.37 -16.78
C ALA A 647 31.50 -25.86 -15.83
N CYS A 648 31.23 -25.82 -14.52
CA CYS A 648 32.21 -25.51 -13.50
C CYS A 648 33.40 -26.49 -13.52
N ARG A 649 33.14 -27.80 -13.63
CA ARG A 649 34.20 -28.81 -13.78
C ARG A 649 35.03 -28.61 -15.04
N SER A 650 34.38 -28.34 -16.17
CA SER A 650 35.09 -28.07 -17.43
C SER A 650 35.97 -26.81 -17.34
N MET A 651 35.48 -25.75 -16.69
CA MET A 651 36.29 -24.55 -16.41
C MET A 651 37.46 -24.87 -15.47
N GLU A 652 37.25 -25.67 -14.42
CA GLU A 652 38.34 -26.07 -13.51
C GLU A 652 39.44 -26.82 -14.26
N GLU A 653 39.09 -27.76 -15.14
CA GLU A 653 40.06 -28.48 -15.99
C GLU A 653 40.90 -27.50 -16.83
N ARG A 654 40.28 -26.44 -17.35
CA ARG A 654 40.98 -25.39 -18.12
C ARG A 654 41.91 -24.55 -17.24
N LEU A 655 41.46 -24.19 -16.04
CA LEU A 655 42.27 -23.45 -15.07
C LEU A 655 43.49 -24.26 -14.63
N VAL A 656 43.31 -25.56 -14.36
CA VAL A 656 44.40 -26.47 -13.99
C VAL A 656 45.39 -26.66 -15.15
N GLY A 657 44.88 -26.90 -16.36
CA GLY A 657 45.71 -27.02 -17.57
C GLY A 657 46.54 -25.75 -17.83
N ALA A 658 45.90 -24.58 -17.83
CA ALA A 658 46.57 -23.30 -18.02
C ALA A 658 47.60 -23.03 -16.92
N SER A 659 47.29 -23.37 -15.67
CA SER A 659 48.23 -23.23 -14.55
C SER A 659 49.47 -24.11 -14.72
N SER A 660 49.38 -25.26 -15.40
CA SER A 660 50.53 -26.11 -15.72
C SER A 660 51.35 -25.52 -16.88
N ASP A 661 50.68 -25.14 -17.97
CA ASP A 661 51.32 -24.70 -19.21
C ASP A 661 52.06 -23.36 -19.06
N LEU A 662 51.47 -22.42 -18.31
CA LEU A 662 51.97 -21.05 -18.17
C LEU A 662 52.76 -20.81 -16.87
N TYR A 663 52.96 -21.85 -16.05
CA TYR A 663 53.61 -21.73 -14.73
C TYR A 663 54.97 -21.04 -14.77
N ARG A 664 55.85 -21.44 -15.71
CA ARG A 664 57.21 -20.89 -15.81
C ARG A 664 57.20 -19.42 -16.23
N GLU A 665 56.32 -19.06 -17.15
CA GLU A 665 56.17 -17.70 -17.65
C GLU A 665 55.59 -16.78 -16.55
N ALA A 666 54.54 -17.21 -15.86
CA ALA A 666 53.94 -16.51 -14.74
C ALA A 666 54.95 -16.22 -13.62
N ARG A 667 55.77 -17.22 -13.25
CA ARG A 667 56.82 -17.06 -12.24
C ARG A 667 57.87 -16.03 -12.64
N THR A 668 58.22 -15.99 -13.93
CA THR A 668 59.17 -15.01 -14.48
C THR A 668 58.59 -13.59 -14.44
N LYS A 669 57.31 -13.44 -14.76
CA LYS A 669 56.57 -12.17 -14.72
C LYS A 669 56.07 -11.78 -13.31
N LYS A 670 56.36 -12.57 -12.26
CA LYS A 670 55.89 -12.39 -10.87
C LYS A 670 54.37 -12.25 -10.73
N VAL A 671 53.60 -12.88 -11.63
CA VAL A 671 52.13 -12.84 -11.59
C VAL A 671 51.64 -13.93 -10.62
N PRO A 672 50.74 -13.63 -9.66
CA PRO A 672 50.10 -14.61 -8.79
C PRO A 672 49.05 -15.43 -9.57
N PHE A 673 49.53 -16.24 -10.52
CA PHE A 673 48.75 -16.68 -11.68
C PHE A 673 47.48 -17.44 -11.35
N ARG A 674 47.50 -18.30 -10.32
CA ARG A 674 46.32 -19.05 -9.88
C ARG A 674 45.15 -18.14 -9.46
N HIS A 675 45.45 -17.06 -8.73
CA HIS A 675 44.43 -16.10 -8.29
C HIS A 675 43.93 -15.27 -9.49
N GLU A 676 44.85 -14.89 -10.37
CA GLU A 676 44.59 -14.07 -11.56
C GLU A 676 43.68 -14.79 -12.58
N ILE A 677 44.00 -16.04 -12.97
CA ILE A 677 43.18 -16.77 -13.97
C ILE A 677 41.80 -17.12 -13.44
N PHE A 678 41.68 -17.40 -12.14
CA PHE A 678 40.38 -17.65 -11.50
C PHE A 678 39.55 -16.36 -11.48
N GLY A 679 40.16 -15.22 -11.13
CA GLY A 679 39.52 -13.91 -11.21
C GLY A 679 39.07 -13.56 -12.63
N GLN A 680 39.89 -13.84 -13.64
CA GLN A 680 39.48 -13.66 -15.04
C GLN A 680 38.31 -14.58 -15.42
N ALA A 681 38.32 -15.85 -15.00
CA ALA A 681 37.28 -16.80 -15.34
C ALA A 681 35.91 -16.51 -14.72
N TYR A 682 35.84 -15.83 -13.57
CA TYR A 682 34.58 -15.67 -12.84
C TYR A 682 34.19 -14.25 -12.44
N VAL A 683 35.14 -13.30 -12.37
CA VAL A 683 34.91 -11.98 -11.77
C VAL A 683 35.09 -10.85 -12.78
N PHE A 684 36.22 -10.83 -13.47
CA PHE A 684 36.61 -9.69 -14.31
C PHE A 684 36.14 -9.82 -15.76
N ASN A 685 36.17 -11.04 -16.33
CA ASN A 685 35.70 -11.24 -17.69
C ASN A 685 34.18 -11.39 -17.74
N ARG A 686 33.50 -10.55 -18.54
CA ARG A 686 32.04 -10.62 -18.77
C ARG A 686 31.67 -11.02 -20.19
N LYS A 687 32.63 -11.58 -20.95
CA LYS A 687 32.45 -11.91 -22.38
C LYS A 687 32.08 -13.37 -22.62
N ILE A 688 32.42 -14.28 -21.72
CA ILE A 688 32.08 -15.72 -21.82
C ILE A 688 30.81 -16.03 -21.03
N ALA A 689 30.04 -17.01 -21.49
CA ALA A 689 28.68 -17.26 -20.98
C ALA A 689 28.68 -17.71 -19.50
N LEU A 690 29.62 -18.57 -19.09
CA LEU A 690 29.70 -19.00 -17.68
C LEU A 690 29.99 -17.82 -16.73
N SER A 691 30.91 -16.93 -17.07
CA SER A 691 31.21 -15.76 -16.22
C SER A 691 30.03 -14.79 -16.12
N GLN A 692 29.26 -14.62 -17.20
CA GLN A 692 28.03 -13.82 -17.18
C GLN A 692 27.01 -14.41 -16.19
N LEU A 693 26.82 -15.73 -16.22
CA LEU A 693 25.92 -16.43 -15.30
C LEU A 693 26.39 -16.32 -13.84
N VAL A 694 27.67 -16.56 -13.58
CA VAL A 694 28.22 -16.48 -12.22
C VAL A 694 28.16 -15.04 -11.69
N SER A 695 28.41 -14.04 -12.52
CA SER A 695 28.21 -12.62 -12.18
C SER A 695 26.75 -12.33 -11.80
N PHE A 696 25.78 -12.87 -12.55
CA PHE A 696 24.35 -12.76 -12.24
C PHE A 696 23.96 -13.45 -10.92
N ILE A 697 24.67 -14.50 -10.51
CA ILE A 697 24.47 -15.17 -9.22
C ILE A 697 25.07 -14.31 -8.09
N HIS A 698 26.34 -13.91 -8.22
CA HIS A 698 27.09 -13.21 -7.16
C HIS A 698 26.73 -11.72 -7.00
N ASN A 699 26.03 -11.11 -7.94
CA ASN A 699 25.44 -9.77 -7.73
C ASN A 699 24.10 -9.82 -6.96
N GLY A 700 23.62 -11.02 -6.58
CA GLY A 700 22.38 -11.22 -5.84
C GLY A 700 21.11 -11.27 -6.70
N SER A 701 21.21 -11.07 -8.03
CA SER A 701 20.04 -11.02 -8.92
C SER A 701 19.21 -12.30 -8.87
N LEU A 702 19.84 -13.47 -8.71
CA LEU A 702 19.16 -14.75 -8.57
C LEU A 702 18.16 -14.76 -7.41
N SER A 703 18.63 -14.44 -6.20
CA SER A 703 17.84 -14.53 -4.97
C SER A 703 16.90 -13.33 -4.77
N PHE A 704 17.24 -12.15 -5.27
CA PHE A 704 16.35 -10.99 -5.22
C PHE A 704 15.15 -11.11 -6.18
N ARG A 705 15.31 -11.85 -7.29
CA ARG A 705 14.26 -12.00 -8.31
C ARG A 705 13.38 -13.24 -8.10
N HIS A 706 13.87 -14.28 -7.44
CA HIS A 706 13.21 -15.59 -7.46
C HIS A 706 13.16 -16.25 -6.08
N SER A 707 12.10 -17.01 -5.84
CA SER A 707 11.93 -17.83 -4.64
C SER A 707 12.20 -19.31 -4.96
N PRO A 708 12.79 -20.08 -4.03
CA PRO A 708 12.99 -21.52 -4.19
C PRO A 708 11.70 -22.28 -4.50
N GLY A 709 11.75 -23.16 -5.50
CA GLY A 709 10.71 -24.14 -5.83
C GLY A 709 10.81 -25.40 -4.98
N ARG A 710 9.87 -26.33 -5.19
CA ARG A 710 9.76 -27.57 -4.40
C ARG A 710 11.01 -28.45 -4.45
N ASP A 711 11.62 -28.57 -5.62
CA ASP A 711 12.74 -29.50 -5.87
C ASP A 711 14.12 -28.84 -5.68
N PHE A 712 14.16 -27.54 -5.39
CA PHE A 712 15.38 -26.76 -5.26
C PHE A 712 16.29 -27.28 -4.15
N ASP A 713 15.72 -27.50 -2.95
CA ASP A 713 16.50 -27.89 -1.78
C ASP A 713 17.21 -29.24 -1.99
N ASP A 714 16.52 -30.22 -2.57
CA ASP A 714 17.08 -31.53 -2.84
C ASP A 714 18.17 -31.49 -3.93
N ALA A 715 17.94 -30.71 -4.99
CA ALA A 715 18.94 -30.51 -6.05
C ALA A 715 20.19 -29.80 -5.50
N LEU A 716 20.00 -28.75 -4.70
CA LEU A 716 21.09 -27.97 -4.11
C LEU A 716 21.94 -28.82 -3.15
N LYS A 717 21.29 -29.59 -2.27
CA LYS A 717 21.98 -30.50 -1.35
C LYS A 717 22.79 -31.57 -2.07
N ARG A 718 22.23 -32.13 -3.16
CA ARG A 718 22.96 -33.08 -4.02
C ARG A 718 24.21 -32.44 -4.62
N ALA A 719 24.09 -31.24 -5.19
CA ALA A 719 25.23 -30.55 -5.78
C ALA A 719 26.33 -30.23 -4.76
N TRP A 720 25.98 -29.82 -3.54
CA TRP A 720 26.96 -29.61 -2.45
C TRP A 720 27.69 -30.90 -2.06
N ASN A 721 26.99 -32.04 -1.99
CA ASN A 721 27.59 -33.32 -1.63
C ASN A 721 28.52 -33.88 -2.73
N GLU A 722 28.25 -33.56 -3.99
CA GLU A 722 29.02 -34.02 -5.15
C GLU A 722 30.16 -33.07 -5.55
N ALA A 723 30.13 -31.81 -5.09
CA ALA A 723 31.11 -30.79 -5.43
C ALA A 723 32.52 -31.17 -4.95
N SER A 724 33.51 -30.98 -5.82
CA SER A 724 34.91 -31.31 -5.53
C SER A 724 35.93 -30.30 -6.06
N THR A 725 35.50 -29.39 -6.95
CA THR A 725 36.37 -28.39 -7.59
C THR A 725 36.18 -26.99 -7.00
N HIS A 726 37.19 -26.11 -7.12
CA HIS A 726 37.07 -24.71 -6.68
C HIS A 726 35.93 -23.97 -7.41
N SER A 727 35.81 -24.24 -8.71
CA SER A 727 34.76 -23.72 -9.57
C SER A 727 33.34 -24.06 -9.09
N GLU A 728 33.07 -25.32 -8.71
CA GLU A 728 31.76 -25.74 -8.20
C GLU A 728 31.43 -25.05 -6.87
N PHE A 729 32.38 -25.04 -5.92
CA PHE A 729 32.18 -24.39 -4.62
C PHE A 729 31.89 -22.90 -4.76
N TYR A 730 32.59 -22.19 -5.65
CA TYR A 730 32.38 -20.75 -5.86
C TYR A 730 30.94 -20.44 -6.26
N VAL A 731 30.40 -21.17 -7.25
CA VAL A 731 29.02 -20.98 -7.73
C VAL A 731 28.00 -21.39 -6.68
N LEU A 732 28.23 -22.50 -5.96
CA LEU A 732 27.32 -22.97 -4.91
C LEU A 732 27.22 -21.99 -3.73
N LEU A 733 28.32 -21.35 -3.34
CA LEU A 733 28.30 -20.27 -2.33
C LEU A 733 27.37 -19.14 -2.78
N GLY A 734 27.50 -18.69 -4.04
CA GLY A 734 26.67 -17.63 -4.62
C GLY A 734 25.17 -17.99 -4.68
N ILE A 735 24.83 -19.23 -5.05
CA ILE A 735 23.44 -19.70 -5.10
C ILE A 735 22.83 -19.82 -3.69
N THR A 736 23.62 -20.29 -2.72
CA THR A 736 23.10 -20.72 -1.41
C THR A 736 22.94 -19.56 -0.42
N ARG A 737 23.80 -18.53 -0.49
CA ARG A 737 23.96 -17.53 0.58
C ARG A 737 22.70 -16.76 0.99
N LEU A 738 21.73 -16.57 0.09
CA LEU A 738 20.47 -15.86 0.37
C LEU A 738 19.26 -16.82 0.46
N THR A 739 19.51 -18.10 0.71
CA THR A 739 18.47 -19.14 0.84
C THR A 739 18.37 -19.65 2.27
N LYS A 740 17.25 -20.30 2.61
CA LYS A 740 17.08 -20.97 3.91
C LYS A 740 18.07 -22.12 4.14
N GLN A 741 18.76 -22.59 3.10
CA GLN A 741 19.72 -23.68 3.17
C GLN A 741 21.14 -23.22 3.52
N ALA A 742 21.37 -21.92 3.76
CA ALA A 742 22.69 -21.41 4.15
C ALA A 742 23.27 -22.15 5.37
N SER A 743 22.47 -22.31 6.44
CA SER A 743 22.88 -23.06 7.63
C SER A 743 23.19 -24.53 7.34
N TRP A 744 22.47 -25.17 6.41
CA TRP A 744 22.73 -26.56 6.04
C TRP A 744 24.10 -26.74 5.38
N ALA A 745 24.57 -25.74 4.62
CA ALA A 745 25.86 -25.77 3.96
C ALA A 745 27.05 -25.48 4.89
N ALA A 746 26.81 -25.08 6.15
CA ALA A 746 27.86 -24.69 7.10
C ALA A 746 28.99 -25.73 7.28
N PRO A 747 28.74 -27.06 7.39
CA PRO A 747 29.82 -28.04 7.45
C PRO A 747 30.72 -28.07 6.20
N CYS A 748 30.13 -27.85 5.03
CA CYS A 748 30.86 -27.79 3.77
C CYS A 748 31.73 -26.52 3.68
N VAL A 749 31.20 -25.39 4.18
CA VAL A 749 31.91 -24.11 4.27
C VAL A 749 33.06 -24.19 5.28
N LEU A 750 32.86 -24.86 6.43
CA LEU A 750 33.94 -25.12 7.40
C LEU A 750 35.12 -25.84 6.74
N ASN A 751 34.87 -26.87 5.92
CA ASN A 751 35.94 -27.55 5.18
C ASN A 751 36.70 -26.60 4.23
N LEU A 752 36.02 -25.62 3.61
CA LEU A 752 36.67 -24.58 2.81
C LEU A 752 37.52 -23.64 3.67
N LEU A 753 37.03 -23.24 4.84
CA LEU A 753 37.76 -22.40 5.80
C LEU A 753 39.04 -23.08 6.32
N GLU A 754 38.97 -24.36 6.69
CA GLU A 754 40.13 -25.14 7.15
C GLU A 754 41.27 -25.19 6.11
N ARG A 755 40.95 -25.01 4.82
CA ARG A 755 41.91 -24.98 3.71
C ARG A 755 41.98 -23.63 3.00
N LEU A 756 41.54 -22.54 3.63
CA LEU A 756 41.37 -21.21 3.03
C LEU A 756 42.60 -20.73 2.24
N LYS A 757 43.81 -20.89 2.81
CA LYS A 757 45.08 -20.55 2.15
C LYS A 757 45.31 -21.26 0.81
N SER A 758 44.77 -22.45 0.69
CA SER A 758 44.88 -23.25 -0.53
C SER A 758 43.84 -22.89 -1.58
N LEU A 759 42.92 -21.94 -1.37
CA LEU A 759 41.89 -21.56 -2.33
C LEU A 759 42.33 -20.37 -3.23
N PRO A 760 41.74 -20.21 -4.44
CA PRO A 760 41.91 -18.98 -5.24
C PRO A 760 41.33 -17.76 -4.52
N TYR A 761 41.80 -16.56 -4.86
CA TYR A 761 41.58 -15.34 -4.04
C TYR A 761 40.09 -14.99 -3.92
N HIS A 762 39.37 -14.98 -5.03
CA HIS A 762 37.93 -14.69 -5.01
C HIS A 762 37.09 -15.80 -4.35
N LEU A 763 37.55 -17.05 -4.35
CA LEU A 763 36.90 -18.11 -3.57
C LEU A 763 37.15 -17.94 -2.07
N GLN A 764 38.33 -17.46 -1.66
CA GLN A 764 38.57 -17.08 -0.26
C GLN A 764 37.59 -16.00 0.19
N LEU A 765 37.46 -14.92 -0.60
CA LEU A 765 36.52 -13.84 -0.32
C LEU A 765 35.08 -14.35 -0.24
N ALA A 766 34.63 -15.15 -1.21
CA ALA A 766 33.26 -15.69 -1.22
C ALA A 766 33.00 -16.65 -0.05
N THR A 767 33.99 -17.41 0.41
CA THR A 767 33.86 -18.31 1.56
C THR A 767 33.67 -17.50 2.86
N MET A 768 34.43 -16.41 3.02
CA MET A 768 34.31 -15.50 4.16
C MET A 768 32.99 -14.71 4.13
N ASP A 769 32.64 -14.12 2.98
CA ASP A 769 31.35 -13.43 2.75
C ASP A 769 30.15 -14.33 3.10
N PHE A 770 30.22 -15.61 2.74
CA PHE A 770 29.16 -16.57 3.03
C PHE A 770 28.86 -16.71 4.54
N CYS A 771 29.86 -16.56 5.40
CA CYS A 771 29.70 -16.72 6.84
C CYS A 771 28.77 -15.66 7.44
N VAL A 772 28.64 -14.47 6.82
CA VAL A 772 27.69 -13.42 7.22
C VAL A 772 26.23 -13.90 7.13
N HIS A 773 25.97 -14.92 6.32
CA HIS A 773 24.63 -15.47 6.10
C HIS A 773 24.29 -16.67 7.02
N LEU A 774 25.20 -17.05 7.92
CA LEU A 774 25.05 -18.18 8.84
C LEU A 774 24.44 -17.73 10.18
N ARG A 775 23.13 -17.46 10.19
CA ARG A 775 22.44 -16.96 11.38
C ARG A 775 22.17 -18.03 12.45
N ASP A 776 21.75 -19.23 12.02
CA ASP A 776 21.33 -20.32 12.89
C ASP A 776 22.20 -21.56 12.62
N VAL A 777 23.41 -21.59 13.16
CA VAL A 777 24.35 -22.71 13.01
C VAL A 777 24.64 -23.32 14.38
N ASP A 778 24.83 -24.65 14.40
CA ASP A 778 25.25 -25.39 15.59
C ASP A 778 26.52 -24.79 16.20
N ASP A 779 26.50 -24.55 17.52
CA ASP A 779 27.59 -23.91 18.25
C ASP A 779 28.93 -24.65 18.05
N GLY A 780 28.90 -25.98 17.95
CA GLY A 780 30.10 -26.79 17.73
C GLY A 780 30.70 -26.67 16.33
N ILE A 781 29.89 -26.34 15.31
CA ILE A 781 30.39 -25.99 13.97
C ILE A 781 30.93 -24.56 13.98
N LYS A 782 30.19 -23.65 14.61
CA LYS A 782 30.54 -22.23 14.72
C LYS A 782 31.90 -22.03 15.40
N GLU A 783 32.17 -22.71 16.52
CA GLU A 783 33.47 -22.71 17.20
C GLU A 783 34.62 -23.17 16.29
N LYS A 784 34.40 -24.22 15.49
CA LYS A 784 35.41 -24.70 14.54
C LYS A 784 35.67 -23.72 13.40
N MET A 785 34.63 -23.02 12.94
CA MET A 785 34.78 -21.97 11.91
C MET A 785 35.59 -20.79 12.43
N ILE A 786 35.33 -20.37 13.67
CA ILE A 786 36.11 -19.34 14.37
C ILE A 786 37.58 -19.78 14.47
N ALA A 787 37.85 -20.99 14.98
CA ALA A 787 39.22 -21.50 15.10
C ALA A 787 39.97 -21.58 13.76
N ALA A 788 39.29 -21.95 12.66
CA ALA A 788 39.88 -22.01 11.33
C ALA A 788 40.23 -20.60 10.77
N LEU A 789 39.40 -19.60 11.07
CA LEU A 789 39.63 -18.20 10.70
C LEU A 789 40.78 -17.58 11.52
N GLU A 790 40.80 -17.81 12.84
CA GLU A 790 41.88 -17.39 13.73
C GLU A 790 43.24 -17.97 13.29
N ASP A 791 43.29 -19.26 12.98
CA ASP A 791 44.51 -19.89 12.45
C ASP A 791 44.94 -19.27 11.12
N SER A 792 44.03 -18.69 10.34
CA SER A 792 44.33 -18.05 9.05
C SER A 792 44.85 -16.61 9.16
N ILE A 793 44.72 -15.96 10.32
CA ILE A 793 45.19 -14.58 10.55
C ILE A 793 46.70 -14.48 10.25
N ASN A 794 47.11 -13.43 9.54
CA ASN A 794 48.48 -13.17 9.09
C ASN A 794 49.05 -14.17 8.07
N LYS A 795 48.27 -15.16 7.61
CA LYS A 795 48.74 -16.14 6.60
C LYS A 795 48.39 -15.76 5.16
N LEU A 796 47.48 -14.80 4.93
CA LEU A 796 46.93 -14.42 3.61
C LEU A 796 47.24 -12.98 3.17
N GLY A 797 47.86 -12.16 4.02
CA GLY A 797 48.19 -10.76 3.75
C GLY A 797 47.23 -9.75 4.40
N VAL A 798 47.62 -8.47 4.39
CA VAL A 798 46.96 -7.40 5.19
C VAL A 798 45.49 -7.19 4.80
N PHE A 799 45.17 -7.11 3.50
CA PHE A 799 43.77 -6.93 3.05
C PHE A 799 42.86 -8.10 3.42
N MET A 800 43.39 -9.34 3.37
CA MET A 800 42.61 -10.53 3.74
C MET A 800 42.40 -10.62 5.25
N ASN A 801 43.32 -10.10 6.07
CA ASN A 801 43.13 -10.03 7.51
C ASN A 801 41.92 -9.17 7.89
N SER A 802 41.68 -8.04 7.21
CA SER A 802 40.48 -7.21 7.45
C SER A 802 39.20 -8.02 7.22
N MET A 803 39.10 -8.73 6.10
CA MET A 803 37.95 -9.59 5.80
C MET A 803 37.79 -10.73 6.82
N ILE A 804 38.89 -11.32 7.31
CA ILE A 804 38.84 -12.36 8.35
C ILE A 804 38.25 -11.79 9.64
N LEU A 805 38.66 -10.59 10.05
CA LEU A 805 38.15 -9.94 11.27
C LEU A 805 36.66 -9.62 11.16
N ASP A 806 36.22 -9.06 10.02
CA ASP A 806 34.80 -8.82 9.77
C ASP A 806 33.98 -10.11 9.82
N THR A 807 34.55 -11.21 9.31
CA THR A 807 33.92 -12.53 9.35
C THR A 807 33.84 -13.09 10.77
N LEU A 808 34.93 -13.01 11.54
CA LEU A 808 34.98 -13.43 12.94
C LEU A 808 33.94 -12.69 13.77
N LYS A 809 33.83 -11.37 13.59
CA LYS A 809 32.81 -10.54 14.20
C LYS A 809 31.40 -11.00 13.86
N GLY A 810 31.10 -11.25 12.58
CA GLY A 810 29.80 -11.75 12.14
C GLY A 810 29.43 -13.12 12.76
N LEU A 811 30.44 -13.92 13.11
CA LEU A 811 30.28 -15.18 13.83
C LEU A 811 30.35 -15.02 15.36
N GLY A 812 30.46 -13.81 15.92
CA GLY A 812 30.63 -13.60 17.37
C GLY A 812 31.93 -14.17 17.95
N GLY A 813 32.92 -14.44 17.10
CA GLY A 813 34.25 -14.91 17.51
C GLY A 813 35.12 -13.82 18.12
N LEU A 814 34.64 -12.58 18.16
CA LEU A 814 35.34 -11.44 18.75
C LEU A 814 34.66 -10.91 20.02
N ASP A 815 33.52 -11.45 20.45
CA ASP A 815 32.70 -10.89 21.54
C ASP A 815 33.49 -10.76 22.86
N ALA A 816 34.35 -11.75 23.15
CA ALA A 816 35.19 -11.75 24.34
C ALA A 816 36.35 -10.75 24.25
N GLU A 817 37.04 -10.65 23.10
CA GLU A 817 38.04 -9.61 22.86
C GLU A 817 37.42 -8.21 22.84
N GLU A 818 36.22 -8.07 22.27
CA GLU A 818 35.48 -6.82 22.15
C GLU A 818 35.14 -6.24 23.54
N GLU A 819 34.63 -7.06 24.46
CA GLU A 819 34.37 -6.62 25.84
C GLU A 819 35.67 -6.28 26.59
N ASN A 820 36.75 -7.02 26.36
CA ASN A 820 38.07 -6.68 26.89
C ASN A 820 38.62 -5.36 26.29
N TYR A 821 38.23 -5.03 25.07
CA TYR A 821 38.62 -3.81 24.36
C TYR A 821 37.83 -2.57 24.83
N ARG A 822 36.69 -2.73 25.53
CA ARG A 822 35.89 -1.63 26.09
C ARG A 822 36.70 -0.64 26.92
N THR A 823 37.65 -1.14 27.73
CA THR A 823 38.53 -0.26 28.52
C THR A 823 39.45 0.59 27.63
N VAL A 824 39.88 0.08 26.47
CA VAL A 824 40.67 0.83 25.50
C VAL A 824 39.82 1.93 24.87
N VAL A 825 38.60 1.61 24.43
CA VAL A 825 37.66 2.59 23.84
C VAL A 825 37.33 3.70 24.82
N LEU A 826 37.04 3.38 26.09
CA LEU A 826 36.81 4.38 27.14
C LEU A 826 38.02 5.30 27.33
N ASN A 827 39.24 4.75 27.35
CA ASN A 827 40.46 5.56 27.44
C ASN A 827 40.68 6.44 26.19
N GLU A 828 40.34 5.96 24.98
CA GLU A 828 40.39 6.76 23.75
C GLU A 828 39.39 7.93 23.80
N ILE A 829 38.16 7.67 24.25
CA ILE A 829 37.12 8.69 24.42
C ILE A 829 37.54 9.73 25.48
N GLU A 830 38.02 9.30 26.65
CA GLU A 830 38.54 10.21 27.68
C GLU A 830 39.72 11.05 27.16
N ARG A 831 40.59 10.45 26.35
CA ARG A 831 41.73 11.13 25.74
C ARG A 831 41.30 12.29 24.85
N VAL A 832 40.24 12.15 24.05
CA VAL A 832 39.73 13.24 23.20
C VAL A 832 39.43 14.51 24.00
N PHE A 833 38.90 14.37 25.22
CA PHE A 833 38.56 15.52 26.07
C PHE A 833 39.77 16.13 26.80
N SER A 834 40.86 15.37 26.95
CA SER A 834 42.09 15.82 27.62
C SER A 834 43.17 16.34 26.66
N MET A 835 43.14 15.93 25.39
CA MET A 835 44.11 16.32 24.37
C MET A 835 43.82 17.72 23.78
N PRO A 836 44.85 18.45 23.34
CA PRO A 836 44.66 19.69 22.59
C PRO A 836 44.24 19.41 21.14
N SER A 837 43.37 20.24 20.58
CA SER A 837 43.14 20.29 19.12
C SER A 837 44.41 20.77 18.40
N PRO A 838 44.76 20.25 17.20
CA PRO A 838 43.94 19.43 16.31
C PRO A 838 44.04 17.92 16.55
N GLN A 839 44.91 17.44 17.45
CA GLN A 839 45.08 16.01 17.73
C GLN A 839 43.80 15.39 18.29
N ALA A 840 43.16 16.09 19.23
CA ALA A 840 41.85 15.70 19.75
C ALA A 840 40.76 15.59 18.66
N ASP A 841 40.84 16.42 17.62
CA ASP A 841 39.84 16.47 16.55
C ASP A 841 40.01 15.25 15.62
N THR A 842 41.26 14.93 15.24
CA THR A 842 41.59 13.72 14.48
C THR A 842 41.24 12.44 15.23
N GLU A 843 41.52 12.38 16.53
CA GLU A 843 41.17 11.23 17.36
C GLU A 843 39.64 11.06 17.46
N ALA A 844 38.91 12.17 17.66
CA ALA A 844 37.45 12.15 17.68
C ALA A 844 36.85 11.67 16.36
N TRP A 845 37.44 12.08 15.22
CA TRP A 845 37.02 11.57 13.90
C TRP A 845 37.25 10.06 13.79
N SER A 846 38.42 9.58 14.22
CA SER A 846 38.73 8.15 14.23
C SER A 846 37.76 7.35 15.11
N ILE A 847 37.38 7.86 16.28
CA ILE A 847 36.39 7.23 17.16
C ILE A 847 35.03 7.19 16.46
N PHE A 848 34.60 8.31 15.86
CA PHE A 848 33.31 8.39 15.20
C PHE A 848 33.21 7.43 14.02
N SER A 849 34.21 7.38 13.13
CA SER A 849 34.19 6.51 11.94
C SER A 849 34.26 5.03 12.31
N ARG A 850 34.94 4.68 13.42
CA ARG A 850 35.02 3.31 13.93
C ARG A 850 33.70 2.77 14.46
N GLN A 851 32.67 3.59 14.66
CA GLN A 851 31.30 3.11 14.89
C GLN A 851 30.68 2.41 13.67
N PHE A 852 31.32 2.53 12.50
CA PHE A 852 30.83 1.98 11.24
C PHE A 852 31.86 1.07 10.55
N ASP A 853 33.15 1.36 10.73
CA ASP A 853 34.25 0.71 10.02
C ASP A 853 35.36 0.26 11.00
N HIS A 854 35.00 -0.65 11.92
CA HIS A 854 35.92 -1.29 12.87
C HIS A 854 35.46 -2.70 13.30
N PRO A 855 36.37 -3.63 13.62
CA PRO A 855 36.02 -4.97 14.14
C PRO A 855 35.23 -4.95 15.47
N TYR A 856 35.37 -3.89 16.26
CA TYR A 856 34.73 -3.69 17.57
C TYR A 856 33.83 -2.44 17.58
N ASP A 857 33.18 -2.15 16.45
CA ASP A 857 32.35 -0.95 16.26
C ASP A 857 31.17 -0.84 17.23
N ASN A 858 30.58 -1.96 17.68
CA ASN A 858 29.46 -1.97 18.61
C ASN A 858 29.84 -1.28 19.93
N ILE A 859 31.05 -1.52 20.44
CA ILE A 859 31.54 -0.85 21.64
C ILE A 859 31.74 0.65 21.41
N TYR A 860 32.30 1.03 20.26
CA TYR A 860 32.39 2.46 19.91
C TYR A 860 30.99 3.10 19.85
N TRP A 861 30.02 2.41 19.25
CA TRP A 861 28.64 2.88 19.15
C TRP A 861 27.98 2.99 20.53
N ASP A 862 28.04 1.95 21.34
CA ASP A 862 27.48 1.90 22.70
C ASP A 862 28.06 2.99 23.58
N GLU A 863 29.38 3.11 23.64
CA GLU A 863 30.04 4.08 24.52
C GLU A 863 29.80 5.52 24.06
N VAL A 864 29.80 5.78 22.75
CA VAL A 864 29.46 7.11 22.21
C VAL A 864 27.99 7.44 22.42
N ASP A 865 27.08 6.45 22.32
CA ASP A 865 25.67 6.67 22.55
C ASP A 865 25.35 6.94 24.03
N ASN A 866 26.05 6.25 24.93
CA ASN A 866 25.94 6.40 26.38
C ASN A 866 26.59 7.69 26.93
N LEU A 867 27.34 8.44 26.13
CA LEU A 867 27.86 9.74 26.54
C LEU A 867 26.73 10.70 26.90
N ALA A 868 26.90 11.45 28.00
CA ALA A 868 26.01 12.54 28.34
C ALA A 868 25.93 13.56 27.17
N GLY A 869 24.75 14.15 26.95
CA GLY A 869 24.48 14.97 25.76
C GLY A 869 25.53 16.05 25.47
N ASP A 870 26.04 16.74 26.48
CA ASP A 870 27.10 17.75 26.30
C ASP A 870 28.45 17.17 25.87
N LEU A 871 28.85 16.01 26.42
CA LEU A 871 30.08 15.32 26.05
C LEU A 871 29.96 14.71 24.65
N LYS A 872 28.82 14.09 24.34
CA LYS A 872 28.52 13.56 23.01
C LYS A 872 28.59 14.66 21.96
N ARG A 873 27.93 15.81 22.20
CA ARG A 873 28.00 16.99 21.34
C ARG A 873 29.44 17.47 21.14
N GLN A 874 30.25 17.55 22.20
CA GLN A 874 31.65 17.95 22.10
C GLN A 874 32.50 16.96 21.28
N LEU A 875 32.29 15.65 21.47
CA LEU A 875 32.94 14.60 20.70
C LEU A 875 32.60 14.74 19.21
N LEU A 876 31.31 14.83 18.86
CA LEU A 876 30.85 14.97 17.48
C LEU A 876 31.35 16.27 16.83
N PHE A 877 31.37 17.37 17.57
CA PHE A 877 31.95 18.64 17.12
C PHE A 877 33.44 18.48 16.77
N LYS A 878 34.23 17.86 17.65
CA LYS A 878 35.65 17.56 17.40
C LYS A 878 35.82 16.61 16.22
N ALA A 879 34.99 15.58 16.12
CA ALA A 879 35.02 14.60 15.04
C ALA A 879 34.80 15.28 13.68
N LEU A 880 33.84 16.21 13.58
CA LEU A 880 33.57 16.91 12.33
C LEU A 880 34.71 17.87 11.94
N LYS A 881 35.40 18.47 12.94
CA LYS A 881 36.62 19.25 12.70
C LYS A 881 37.81 18.39 12.26
N GLY A 882 37.87 17.13 12.69
CA GLY A 882 38.91 16.18 12.33
C GLY A 882 38.68 15.44 11.01
N ALA A 883 37.45 15.48 10.49
CA ALA A 883 37.07 14.83 9.24
C ALA A 883 37.75 15.49 8.02
N SER A 884 38.09 14.68 7.00
CA SER A 884 38.77 15.12 5.78
C SER A 884 37.83 15.16 4.59
N THR A 885 38.01 16.14 3.70
CA THR A 885 37.28 16.20 2.42
C THR A 885 37.71 15.12 1.41
N GLU A 886 38.78 14.37 1.71
CA GLU A 886 39.25 13.25 0.88
C GLU A 886 38.55 11.92 1.21
N TYR A 887 38.10 11.75 2.46
CA TYR A 887 37.36 10.58 2.93
C TYR A 887 36.08 11.05 3.63
N VAL A 888 34.97 10.99 2.89
CA VAL A 888 33.70 11.66 3.22
C VAL A 888 32.61 10.72 3.73
N SER A 889 32.91 9.42 3.87
CA SER A 889 31.97 8.42 4.40
C SER A 889 31.44 8.85 5.76
N PHE A 890 30.15 8.66 6.00
CA PHE A 890 29.48 8.94 7.28
C PHE A 890 29.44 10.42 7.72
N VAL A 891 30.07 11.35 6.99
CA VAL A 891 30.08 12.78 7.34
C VAL A 891 28.67 13.37 7.31
N GLY A 892 27.82 12.95 6.37
CA GLY A 892 26.41 13.34 6.33
C GLY A 892 25.68 13.01 7.64
N ILE A 893 25.86 11.80 8.15
CA ILE A 893 25.30 11.33 9.44
C ILE A 893 25.82 12.19 10.59
N LEU A 894 27.14 12.45 10.62
CA LEU A 894 27.77 13.27 11.65
C LEU A 894 27.19 14.70 11.71
N ILE A 895 27.02 15.34 10.55
CA ILE A 895 26.46 16.69 10.45
C ILE A 895 25.02 16.72 10.98
N HIS A 896 24.19 15.73 10.60
CA HIS A 896 22.81 15.65 11.08
C HIS A 896 22.73 15.45 12.60
N GLN A 897 23.46 14.47 13.14
CA GLN A 897 23.50 14.22 14.59
C GLN A 897 23.97 15.45 15.38
N LEU A 898 24.93 16.20 14.84
CA LEU A 898 25.42 17.43 15.47
C LEU A 898 24.38 18.56 15.42
N ALA A 899 23.65 18.69 14.31
CA ALA A 899 22.60 19.69 14.14
C ALA A 899 21.39 19.45 15.06
N ASP A 900 21.08 18.19 15.37
CA ASP A 900 19.96 17.79 16.23
C ASP A 900 20.10 18.29 17.69
N PHE A 901 21.32 18.63 18.13
CA PHE A 901 21.54 19.30 19.43
C PHE A 901 21.02 20.74 19.47
N GLY A 902 20.77 21.37 18.31
CA GLY A 902 20.26 22.73 18.23
C GLY A 902 21.24 23.81 18.72
N ASP A 903 22.54 23.50 18.84
CA ASP A 903 23.56 24.46 19.30
C ASP A 903 24.23 25.20 18.14
N PRO A 904 24.01 26.53 17.97
CA PRO A 904 24.66 27.31 16.91
C PRO A 904 26.19 27.39 17.00
N ALA A 905 26.79 27.09 18.16
CA ALA A 905 28.24 27.15 18.37
C ALA A 905 29.02 26.12 17.53
N VAL A 906 28.33 25.14 16.94
CA VAL A 906 28.95 24.10 16.12
C VAL A 906 29.22 24.55 14.66
N SER A 907 28.87 25.79 14.31
CA SER A 907 28.96 26.31 12.93
C SER A 907 30.34 26.16 12.30
N GLU A 908 31.41 26.42 13.07
CA GLU A 908 32.79 26.35 12.61
C GLU A 908 33.13 24.96 12.02
N ALA A 909 32.54 23.89 12.56
CA ALA A 909 32.77 22.53 12.08
C ALA A 909 31.96 22.20 10.82
N ILE A 910 30.80 22.84 10.62
CA ILE A 910 29.90 22.60 9.48
C ILE A 910 30.32 23.41 8.25
N GLU A 911 30.78 24.65 8.43
CA GLU A 911 31.12 25.59 7.36
C GLU A 911 32.02 25.01 6.24
N PRO A 912 33.06 24.19 6.50
CA PRO A 912 33.88 23.57 5.46
C PRO A 912 33.08 22.73 4.46
N TRP A 913 31.98 22.12 4.91
CA TRP A 913 31.14 21.20 4.14
C TRP A 913 30.08 21.91 3.28
N LEU A 914 29.95 23.24 3.41
CA LEU A 914 29.15 24.07 2.50
C LEU A 914 29.84 24.28 1.14
N ARG A 915 31.12 23.90 1.02
CA ARG A 915 31.85 23.97 -0.24
C ARG A 915 31.34 22.91 -1.20
N LEU A 916 31.34 23.26 -2.48
CA LEU A 916 30.97 22.34 -3.54
C LEU A 916 31.82 21.05 -3.49
N PRO A 917 31.20 19.86 -3.60
CA PRO A 917 31.94 18.59 -3.52
C PRO A 917 32.88 18.40 -4.71
N ALA A 918 33.97 17.66 -4.53
CA ALA A 918 34.92 17.42 -5.60
C ALA A 918 34.26 16.64 -6.76
N LYS A 919 34.37 17.15 -7.99
CA LYS A 919 33.80 16.52 -9.20
C LYS A 919 34.41 15.15 -9.55
N ARG A 920 35.58 14.86 -8.98
CA ARG A 920 36.33 13.61 -9.09
C ARG A 920 36.49 12.91 -7.74
N SER A 921 35.40 12.85 -6.97
CA SER A 921 35.39 12.08 -5.72
C SER A 921 35.42 10.59 -6.02
N ILE A 922 36.14 9.82 -5.20
CA ILE A 922 36.05 8.35 -5.19
C ILE A 922 34.72 7.86 -4.58
N MET A 923 34.04 8.74 -3.82
CA MET A 923 32.75 8.51 -3.16
C MET A 923 31.84 9.71 -3.45
N PRO A 924 31.36 9.86 -4.69
CA PRO A 924 30.64 11.05 -5.10
C PRO A 924 29.27 11.17 -4.42
N GLN A 925 28.63 10.05 -4.07
CA GLN A 925 27.36 10.06 -3.34
C GLN A 925 27.53 10.68 -1.94
N ASP A 926 28.43 10.15 -1.11
CA ASP A 926 28.70 10.66 0.24
C ASP A 926 29.14 12.13 0.23
N ALA A 927 29.91 12.54 -0.78
CA ALA A 927 30.34 13.93 -0.93
C ALA A 927 29.14 14.87 -1.19
N VAL A 928 28.22 14.47 -2.07
CA VAL A 928 26.96 15.19 -2.30
C VAL A 928 26.08 15.15 -1.06
N GLU A 929 26.08 14.04 -0.33
CA GLU A 929 25.33 13.89 0.92
C GLU A 929 25.75 14.89 1.98
N ALA A 930 27.06 14.99 2.25
CA ALA A 930 27.63 15.90 3.23
C ALA A 930 27.34 17.37 2.86
N PHE A 931 27.39 17.70 1.56
CA PHE A 931 27.07 19.04 1.06
C PHE A 931 25.62 19.45 1.39
N PHE A 932 24.64 18.59 1.12
CA PHE A 932 23.24 18.89 1.45
C PHE A 932 22.98 18.86 2.96
N ALA A 933 23.59 17.90 3.69
CA ALA A 933 23.49 17.84 5.15
C ALA A 933 23.97 19.15 5.81
N ALA A 934 25.08 19.71 5.31
CA ALA A 934 25.61 20.98 5.81
C ALA A 934 24.64 22.15 5.59
N HIS A 935 24.03 22.25 4.39
CA HIS A 935 23.05 23.30 4.11
C HIS A 935 21.80 23.16 4.97
N GLU A 936 21.27 21.95 5.12
CA GLU A 936 20.12 21.67 5.98
C GLU A 936 20.44 21.99 7.45
N ALA A 937 21.60 21.57 7.95
CA ALA A 937 22.06 21.85 9.31
C ALA A 937 22.18 23.35 9.60
N MET A 938 22.76 24.14 8.68
CA MET A 938 22.77 25.61 8.81
C MET A 938 21.36 26.19 8.90
N GLY A 939 20.40 25.61 8.18
CA GLY A 939 19.00 26.00 8.20
C GLY A 939 18.33 25.67 9.54
N ILE A 940 18.48 24.43 10.01
CA ILE A 940 17.97 23.94 11.30
C ILE A 940 18.49 24.80 12.46
N LEU A 941 19.79 25.10 12.45
CA LEU A 941 20.46 25.92 13.47
C LEU A 941 20.20 27.43 13.31
N SER A 942 19.43 27.84 12.29
CA SER A 942 19.14 29.24 11.98
C SER A 942 20.36 30.13 11.72
N LEU A 943 21.49 29.54 11.31
CA LEU A 943 22.74 30.22 11.00
C LEU A 943 22.72 30.82 9.58
N PRO A 944 23.42 31.93 9.30
CA PRO A 944 23.51 32.49 7.96
C PRO A 944 24.45 31.66 7.06
N LEU A 945 24.11 31.51 5.78
CA LEU A 945 25.04 30.95 4.79
C LEU A 945 26.17 31.95 4.47
N PRO A 946 27.42 31.49 4.27
CA PRO A 946 28.52 32.34 3.86
C PRO A 946 28.32 32.83 2.41
N THR A 947 28.70 34.07 2.13
CA THR A 947 28.63 34.64 0.77
C THR A 947 29.66 33.95 -0.13
N ALA A 948 29.19 33.17 -1.11
CA ALA A 948 30.05 32.55 -2.12
C ALA A 948 30.08 33.40 -3.41
N PRO A 949 31.24 33.55 -4.09
CA PRO A 949 31.30 34.22 -5.38
C PRO A 949 30.59 33.40 -6.46
N ALA A 950 29.96 34.08 -7.43
CA ALA A 950 29.33 33.44 -8.59
C ALA A 950 30.33 32.55 -9.34
N SER A 951 29.88 31.39 -9.83
CA SER A 951 30.72 30.49 -10.62
C SER A 951 30.42 30.70 -12.10
N PRO A 952 31.42 30.77 -12.99
CA PRO A 952 31.18 30.80 -14.43
C PRO A 952 30.74 29.43 -14.99
N VAL A 953 30.64 28.40 -14.14
CA VAL A 953 30.31 27.02 -14.52
C VAL A 953 28.88 26.71 -14.12
N ASP A 954 28.01 26.48 -15.10
CA ASP A 954 26.55 26.25 -14.90
C ASP A 954 26.25 25.20 -13.82
N VAL A 955 26.92 24.03 -13.87
CA VAL A 955 26.68 22.92 -12.92
C VAL A 955 27.06 23.27 -11.47
N ASP A 956 28.00 24.21 -11.28
CA ASP A 956 28.40 24.65 -9.95
C ASP A 956 27.37 25.61 -9.37
N GLU A 957 26.86 26.52 -10.20
CA GLU A 957 25.81 27.46 -9.78
C GLU A 957 24.50 26.75 -9.46
N THR A 958 24.09 25.77 -10.28
CA THR A 958 22.85 25.03 -10.04
C THR A 958 22.93 24.13 -8.82
N MET A 959 24.09 23.52 -8.55
CA MET A 959 24.30 22.73 -7.34
C MET A 959 24.29 23.59 -6.07
N ARG A 960 24.93 24.77 -6.09
CA ARG A 960 24.84 25.75 -4.99
C ARG A 960 23.41 26.23 -4.77
N ALA A 961 22.69 26.54 -5.84
CA ALA A 961 21.29 26.94 -5.75
C ALA A 961 20.44 25.84 -5.10
N CYS A 962 20.66 24.56 -5.44
CA CYS A 962 19.98 23.45 -4.76
C CYS A 962 20.32 23.39 -3.27
N GLY A 963 21.58 23.58 -2.88
CA GLY A 963 22.00 23.67 -1.47
C GLY A 963 21.32 24.83 -0.73
N GLU A 964 21.29 26.02 -1.33
CA GLU A 964 20.60 27.19 -0.76
C GLU A 964 19.09 26.93 -0.57
N LEU A 965 18.45 26.27 -1.53
CA LEU A 965 17.05 25.88 -1.41
C LEU A 965 16.83 24.84 -0.29
N ALA A 966 17.72 23.87 -0.13
CA ALA A 966 17.68 22.90 0.97
C ALA A 966 17.78 23.61 2.34
N TYR A 967 18.71 24.57 2.46
CA TYR A 967 18.84 25.44 3.64
C TYR A 967 17.54 26.19 3.97
N TRP A 968 16.91 26.84 2.98
CA TRP A 968 15.65 27.56 3.21
C TRP A 968 14.46 26.64 3.50
N SER A 969 14.48 25.40 3.00
CA SER A 969 13.44 24.41 3.28
C SER A 969 13.36 24.01 4.76
N CYS A 970 14.45 24.17 5.51
CA CYS A 970 14.49 23.94 6.95
C CYS A 970 14.04 25.16 7.77
N ARG A 971 13.97 26.36 7.15
CA ARG A 971 13.68 27.62 7.85
C ARG A 971 12.29 28.18 7.60
N LEU A 972 11.76 27.94 6.40
CA LEU A 972 10.47 28.48 5.98
C LEU A 972 9.40 27.39 6.04
N SER A 973 8.15 27.82 6.19
CA SER A 973 7.04 26.89 6.09
C SER A 973 6.75 26.52 4.63
N ASN A 974 6.22 25.31 4.38
CA ASN A 974 6.01 24.81 3.01
C ASN A 974 5.22 25.75 2.07
N HIS A 975 4.34 26.59 2.61
CA HIS A 975 3.53 27.51 1.79
C HIS A 975 4.29 28.78 1.38
N GLU A 976 5.42 29.09 2.02
CA GLU A 976 6.24 30.27 1.77
C GLU A 976 7.41 30.00 0.82
N LEU A 977 7.85 28.74 0.70
CA LEU A 977 9.07 28.35 -0.02
C LEU A 977 9.13 28.91 -1.46
N GLU A 978 8.04 28.79 -2.21
CA GLU A 978 7.93 29.22 -3.60
C GLU A 978 7.52 30.70 -3.77
N SER A 979 7.14 31.41 -2.71
CA SER A 979 6.76 32.82 -2.79
C SER A 979 7.78 33.75 -2.11
N SER A 980 8.68 33.19 -1.31
CA SER A 980 9.66 33.90 -0.52
C SER A 980 10.68 34.65 -1.39
N LEU A 981 10.99 35.89 -1.00
CA LEU A 981 12.06 36.67 -1.62
C LEU A 981 13.44 36.08 -1.29
N GLN A 982 13.55 35.39 -0.15
CA GLN A 982 14.78 34.75 0.30
C GLN A 982 15.20 33.59 -0.62
N THR A 983 14.24 32.91 -1.26
CA THR A 983 14.52 31.79 -2.18
C THR A 983 14.60 32.23 -3.64
N LEU A 984 14.26 33.49 -3.94
CA LEU A 984 14.10 33.99 -5.30
C LEU A 984 15.40 33.89 -6.12
N SER A 985 16.55 34.20 -5.50
CA SER A 985 17.86 34.15 -6.17
C SER A 985 18.17 32.74 -6.67
N ALA A 986 18.19 31.76 -5.76
CA ALA A 986 18.45 30.37 -6.09
C ALA A 986 17.44 29.79 -7.11
N ARG A 987 16.15 30.10 -6.96
CA ARG A 987 15.13 29.67 -7.94
C ARG A 987 15.38 30.28 -9.32
N THR A 988 15.75 31.56 -9.38
CA THR A 988 16.08 32.23 -10.64
C THR A 988 17.30 31.61 -11.30
N THR A 989 18.34 31.27 -10.53
CA THR A 989 19.52 30.54 -11.03
C THR A 989 19.13 29.19 -11.64
N LEU A 990 18.29 28.41 -10.94
CA LEU A 990 17.82 27.13 -11.48
C LEU A 990 17.01 27.31 -12.77
N LEU A 991 16.16 28.33 -12.85
CA LEU A 991 15.38 28.61 -14.05
C LEU A 991 16.26 29.09 -15.22
N ALA A 992 17.30 29.89 -14.96
CA ALA A 992 18.23 30.38 -15.98
C ALA A 992 19.05 29.25 -16.64
N HIS A 993 19.37 28.21 -15.88
CA HIS A 993 20.16 27.05 -16.33
C HIS A 993 19.32 25.78 -16.55
N SER A 994 18.00 25.95 -16.69
CA SER A 994 17.04 24.84 -16.84
C SER A 994 17.27 24.02 -18.11
N ALA A 995 17.69 24.68 -19.20
CA ALA A 995 18.01 24.03 -20.47
C ALA A 995 19.31 23.20 -20.44
N SER A 996 20.19 23.33 -19.43
CA SER A 996 21.53 22.71 -19.46
C SER A 996 21.95 21.94 -18.21
N ALA A 997 21.70 22.42 -16.99
CA ALA A 997 22.36 21.85 -15.80
C ALA A 997 21.45 21.68 -14.58
N SER A 998 20.34 22.41 -14.51
CA SER A 998 19.51 22.42 -13.29
C SER A 998 18.82 21.09 -13.00
N ALA A 999 18.39 20.35 -14.03
CA ALA A 999 17.76 19.04 -13.81
C ALA A 999 18.77 18.00 -13.29
N GLY A 1000 20.03 18.06 -13.72
CA GLY A 1000 21.10 17.22 -13.18
C GLY A 1000 21.42 17.51 -11.71
N ALA A 1001 21.42 18.80 -11.31
CA ALA A 1001 21.59 19.19 -9.92
C ALA A 1001 20.40 18.75 -9.04
N LEU A 1002 19.16 18.96 -9.51
CA LEU A 1002 17.97 18.47 -8.83
C LEU A 1002 17.97 16.94 -8.69
N TRP A 1003 18.35 16.21 -9.75
CA TRP A 1003 18.47 14.75 -9.70
C TRP A 1003 19.48 14.30 -8.63
N SER A 1004 20.64 14.96 -8.55
CA SER A 1004 21.68 14.69 -7.54
C SER A 1004 21.17 14.87 -6.11
N SER A 1005 20.22 15.80 -5.89
CA SER A 1005 19.54 15.98 -4.57
C SER A 1005 18.54 14.87 -4.20
N THR A 1006 18.28 13.91 -5.10
CA THR A 1006 17.22 12.89 -4.95
C THR A 1006 17.69 11.44 -5.04
N SER A 1007 18.98 11.18 -5.22
CA SER A 1007 19.51 9.82 -5.43
C SER A 1007 19.14 8.85 -4.29
N ARG A 1008 18.54 7.69 -4.62
CA ARG A 1008 18.04 6.67 -3.68
C ARG A 1008 19.11 6.02 -2.78
N MET A 1009 20.38 6.07 -3.16
CA MET A 1009 21.47 5.58 -2.31
C MET A 1009 21.74 6.50 -1.10
N LEU A 1010 21.19 7.72 -1.10
CA LEU A 1010 21.32 8.74 -0.05
C LEU A 1010 20.12 8.77 0.93
N SER A 1011 19.17 7.83 0.79
CA SER A 1011 17.88 7.87 1.51
C SER A 1011 17.51 6.51 2.12
N SER A 1012 18.43 5.90 2.86
CA SER A 1012 18.09 4.71 3.66
C SER A 1012 17.09 5.06 4.77
N ASP A 1013 17.13 6.27 5.30
CA ASP A 1013 16.13 6.79 6.22
C ASP A 1013 15.32 7.91 5.58
N ARG A 1014 13.99 7.79 5.65
CA ARG A 1014 12.97 8.67 5.03
C ARG A 1014 12.96 10.11 5.59
N ALA A 1015 14.05 10.57 6.20
CA ALA A 1015 14.18 11.84 6.91
C ALA A 1015 14.45 13.06 6.02
N ARG A 1016 14.96 12.89 4.78
CA ARG A 1016 15.28 14.03 3.90
C ARG A 1016 14.10 14.60 3.12
N THR A 1017 13.95 15.93 3.21
CA THR A 1017 13.05 16.72 2.36
C THR A 1017 13.72 17.03 1.02
N HIS A 1018 13.47 16.21 0.00
CA HIS A 1018 13.99 16.45 -1.35
C HIS A 1018 13.67 17.86 -1.87
N VAL A 1019 14.65 18.56 -2.45
CA VAL A 1019 14.48 19.93 -3.01
C VAL A 1019 13.27 20.00 -3.96
N VAL A 1020 13.06 18.97 -4.78
CA VAL A 1020 11.91 18.84 -5.68
C VAL A 1020 10.56 18.87 -4.93
N LYS A 1021 10.45 18.21 -3.77
CA LYS A 1021 9.23 18.19 -2.97
C LYS A 1021 8.96 19.54 -2.31
N SER A 1022 10.02 20.22 -1.90
CA SER A 1022 9.97 21.54 -1.26
C SER A 1022 9.67 22.67 -2.25
N TYR A 1023 10.12 22.54 -3.51
CA TYR A 1023 9.99 23.55 -4.57
C TYR A 1023 9.40 22.95 -5.86
N PRO A 1024 8.13 22.48 -5.82
CA PRO A 1024 7.52 21.74 -6.91
C PRO A 1024 7.30 22.57 -8.18
N ASN A 1025 7.03 23.87 -8.06
CA ASN A 1025 6.77 24.73 -9.23
C ASN A 1025 8.08 25.04 -9.95
N THR A 1026 9.13 25.34 -9.19
CA THR A 1026 10.46 25.58 -9.75
C THR A 1026 11.01 24.30 -10.39
N ALA A 1027 10.91 23.16 -9.70
CA ALA A 1027 11.35 21.88 -10.24
C ALA A 1027 10.58 21.49 -11.51
N LEU A 1028 9.25 21.67 -11.53
CA LEU A 1028 8.43 21.41 -12.71
C LEU A 1028 8.87 22.26 -13.92
N ALA A 1029 9.09 23.57 -13.72
CA ALA A 1029 9.56 24.46 -14.77
C ALA A 1029 10.94 24.05 -15.30
N VAL A 1030 11.87 23.69 -14.41
CA VAL A 1030 13.19 23.17 -14.79
C VAL A 1030 13.07 21.89 -15.61
N CYS A 1031 12.28 20.92 -15.14
CA CYS A 1031 12.14 19.63 -15.80
C CYS A 1031 11.43 19.73 -17.15
N ARG A 1032 10.46 20.64 -17.31
CA ARG A 1032 9.84 20.96 -18.61
C ARG A 1032 10.88 21.41 -19.63
N GLU A 1033 11.74 22.37 -19.25
CA GLU A 1033 12.77 22.88 -20.16
C GLU A 1033 13.88 21.85 -20.41
N ALA A 1034 14.27 21.09 -19.39
CA ALA A 1034 15.27 20.02 -19.53
C ALA A 1034 14.80 18.93 -20.50
N LEU A 1035 13.50 18.60 -20.50
CA LEU A 1035 12.93 17.60 -21.41
C LEU A 1035 12.94 18.06 -22.88
N ASN A 1036 12.83 19.37 -23.13
CA ASN A 1036 13.00 19.95 -24.46
C ASN A 1036 14.47 19.97 -24.92
N ASN A 1037 15.40 19.95 -23.97
CA ASN A 1037 16.85 20.12 -24.19
C ASN A 1037 17.67 18.92 -23.68
N ARG A 1038 17.15 17.70 -23.81
CA ARG A 1038 17.73 16.46 -23.21
C ARG A 1038 19.21 16.25 -23.55
N GLU A 1039 19.59 16.51 -24.80
CA GLU A 1039 20.94 16.20 -25.32
C GLU A 1039 22.04 17.12 -24.77
N ILE A 1040 21.67 18.27 -24.20
CA ILE A 1040 22.62 19.26 -23.66
C ILE A 1040 22.64 19.30 -22.12
N GLN A 1041 21.90 18.38 -21.47
CA GLN A 1041 21.89 18.28 -20.02
C GLN A 1041 23.25 17.84 -19.47
N LYS A 1042 23.59 18.32 -18.27
CA LYS A 1042 24.87 18.07 -17.60
C LYS A 1042 24.63 17.51 -16.20
N THR A 1043 25.44 16.53 -15.80
CA THR A 1043 25.56 16.11 -14.40
C THR A 1043 26.61 16.94 -13.68
N TYR A 1044 26.52 16.99 -12.35
CA TYR A 1044 27.54 17.64 -11.52
C TYR A 1044 28.89 16.88 -11.56
N GLU A 1045 28.85 15.55 -11.59
CA GLU A 1045 30.03 14.67 -11.65
C GLU A 1045 30.66 14.64 -13.05
N GLU A 1046 32.01 14.62 -13.10
CA GLU A 1046 32.79 14.65 -14.34
C GLU A 1046 32.87 13.27 -15.02
N TYR A 1047 32.86 12.19 -14.23
CA TYR A 1047 32.79 10.80 -14.71
C TYR A 1047 31.39 10.25 -14.43
N GLY A 1048 30.37 10.77 -15.12
CA GLY A 1048 29.01 10.30 -14.94
C GLY A 1048 28.88 8.78 -15.08
N PHE A 1049 27.92 8.17 -14.36
CA PHE A 1049 27.51 6.79 -14.60
C PHE A 1049 27.15 6.60 -16.08
N MET A 1050 27.31 5.37 -16.61
CA MET A 1050 27.16 5.04 -18.04
C MET A 1050 25.79 5.40 -18.70
N ASP A 1051 24.83 6.01 -17.98
CA ASP A 1051 23.51 6.39 -18.49
C ASP A 1051 22.92 7.69 -17.86
N SER A 1052 23.76 8.70 -17.58
CA SER A 1052 23.36 9.91 -16.86
C SER A 1052 22.27 10.75 -17.55
N LEU A 1053 22.33 10.93 -18.89
CA LEU A 1053 21.34 11.71 -19.64
C LEU A 1053 19.96 11.07 -19.64
N ALA A 1054 19.87 9.74 -19.84
CA ALA A 1054 18.61 9.01 -19.77
C ALA A 1054 18.04 9.05 -18.35
N SER A 1055 18.91 8.99 -17.33
CA SER A 1055 18.52 9.14 -15.93
C SER A 1055 17.91 10.51 -15.63
N ILE A 1056 18.53 11.60 -16.13
CA ILE A 1056 17.99 12.96 -16.02
C ILE A 1056 16.66 13.10 -16.77
N GLY A 1057 16.54 12.50 -17.96
CA GLY A 1057 15.30 12.47 -18.73
C GLY A 1057 14.17 11.74 -17.97
N SER A 1058 14.45 10.54 -17.45
CA SER A 1058 13.51 9.74 -16.66
C SER A 1058 13.10 10.48 -15.39
N PHE A 1059 14.05 11.08 -14.68
CA PHE A 1059 13.78 11.96 -13.53
C PHE A 1059 12.86 13.11 -13.91
N SER A 1060 13.14 13.83 -15.00
CA SER A 1060 12.32 14.96 -15.45
C SER A 1060 10.89 14.56 -15.78
N ILE A 1061 10.70 13.42 -16.44
CA ILE A 1061 9.38 12.85 -16.71
C ILE A 1061 8.65 12.46 -15.43
N GLN A 1062 9.34 11.89 -14.44
CA GLN A 1062 8.74 11.56 -13.14
C GLN A 1062 8.28 12.81 -12.38
N VAL A 1063 9.07 13.89 -12.40
CA VAL A 1063 8.71 15.19 -11.80
C VAL A 1063 7.49 15.78 -12.50
N ILE A 1064 7.47 15.81 -13.84
CA ILE A 1064 6.31 16.27 -14.62
C ILE A 1064 5.09 15.39 -14.33
N GLY A 1065 5.25 14.07 -14.29
CA GLY A 1065 4.19 13.14 -13.90
C GLY A 1065 3.64 13.40 -12.50
N GLN A 1066 4.46 13.89 -11.57
CA GLN A 1066 4.07 14.16 -10.18
C GLN A 1066 3.42 15.54 -9.97
N PHE A 1067 3.88 16.59 -10.66
CA PHE A 1067 3.45 17.98 -10.41
C PHE A 1067 2.82 18.68 -11.62
N GLY A 1068 2.96 18.12 -12.82
CA GLY A 1068 2.46 18.67 -14.08
C GLY A 1068 0.94 18.62 -14.24
N ASP A 1069 0.49 19.16 -15.37
CA ASP A 1069 -0.91 19.42 -15.70
C ASP A 1069 -1.25 19.00 -17.14
N ALA A 1070 -2.42 19.42 -17.64
CA ALA A 1070 -2.91 19.02 -18.96
C ALA A 1070 -2.02 19.49 -20.11
N ASP A 1071 -1.28 20.59 -19.94
CA ASP A 1071 -0.46 21.18 -20.98
C ASP A 1071 0.79 20.32 -21.25
N ASP A 1072 1.22 19.52 -20.27
CA ASP A 1072 2.35 18.60 -20.40
C ASP A 1072 2.03 17.35 -21.23
N LEU A 1073 0.75 17.00 -21.39
CA LEU A 1073 0.32 15.74 -22.01
C LEU A 1073 0.81 15.63 -23.46
N GLN A 1074 0.82 16.72 -24.23
CA GLN A 1074 1.25 16.70 -25.62
C GLN A 1074 2.73 16.32 -25.75
N ASN A 1075 3.60 16.92 -24.93
CA ASN A 1075 5.03 16.64 -24.93
C ASN A 1075 5.33 15.21 -24.47
N LEU A 1076 4.65 14.76 -23.40
CA LEU A 1076 4.80 13.39 -22.92
C LEU A 1076 4.33 12.34 -23.94
N ARG A 1077 3.24 12.60 -24.66
CA ARG A 1077 2.75 11.72 -25.74
C ARG A 1077 3.77 11.57 -26.86
N GLY A 1078 4.53 12.63 -27.17
CA GLY A 1078 5.64 12.59 -28.13
C GLY A 1078 6.80 11.68 -27.70
N LEU A 1079 6.90 11.32 -26.42
CA LEU A 1079 7.96 10.47 -25.87
C LEU A 1079 7.55 9.01 -25.68
N CYS A 1080 6.27 8.66 -25.86
CA CYS A 1080 5.76 7.31 -25.57
C CYS A 1080 6.39 6.20 -26.44
N ASP A 1081 6.96 6.57 -27.58
CA ASP A 1081 7.65 5.65 -28.50
C ASP A 1081 9.19 5.63 -28.30
N ASP A 1082 9.71 6.44 -27.39
CA ASP A 1082 11.12 6.46 -27.01
C ASP A 1082 11.48 5.17 -26.25
N LYS A 1083 12.47 4.41 -26.74
CA LYS A 1083 12.86 3.10 -26.17
C LYS A 1083 13.29 3.17 -24.71
N ARG A 1084 13.86 4.30 -24.25
CA ARG A 1084 14.36 4.46 -22.88
C ARG A 1084 13.39 5.17 -21.97
N LEU A 1085 12.61 6.11 -22.50
CA LEU A 1085 11.79 7.04 -21.70
C LEU A 1085 10.28 6.82 -21.84
N GLY A 1086 9.85 6.04 -22.84
CA GLY A 1086 8.43 5.89 -23.16
C GLY A 1086 7.60 5.25 -22.05
N ARG A 1087 8.21 4.36 -21.24
CA ARG A 1087 7.52 3.76 -20.09
C ARG A 1087 7.19 4.81 -19.03
N GLU A 1088 8.17 5.59 -18.64
CA GLU A 1088 8.00 6.67 -17.67
C GLU A 1088 7.04 7.74 -18.20
N ALA A 1089 7.05 8.01 -19.51
CA ALA A 1089 6.12 8.94 -20.14
C ALA A 1089 4.67 8.46 -20.02
N LEU A 1090 4.40 7.18 -20.29
CA LEU A 1090 3.08 6.57 -20.11
C LEU A 1090 2.60 6.61 -18.66
N ASP A 1091 3.50 6.30 -17.71
CA ASP A 1091 3.21 6.39 -16.27
C ASP A 1091 2.92 7.84 -15.84
N ALA A 1092 3.65 8.82 -16.39
CA ALA A 1092 3.43 10.24 -16.14
C ALA A 1092 2.08 10.73 -16.69
N ILE A 1093 1.72 10.33 -17.93
CA ILE A 1093 0.42 10.63 -18.54
C ILE A 1093 -0.70 10.05 -17.67
N LYS A 1094 -0.59 8.79 -17.23
CA LYS A 1094 -1.58 8.15 -16.36
C LYS A 1094 -1.80 8.97 -15.09
N LYS A 1095 -0.72 9.37 -14.41
CA LYS A 1095 -0.80 10.21 -13.19
C LYS A 1095 -1.43 11.58 -13.45
N ILE A 1096 -1.10 12.23 -14.56
CA ILE A 1096 -1.66 13.53 -14.93
C ILE A 1096 -3.14 13.43 -15.27
N GLU A 1097 -3.53 12.47 -16.11
CA GLU A 1097 -4.94 12.24 -16.46
C GLU A 1097 -5.75 11.85 -15.21
N ASP A 1098 -5.21 10.98 -14.36
CA ASP A 1098 -5.80 10.65 -13.07
C ASP A 1098 -6.04 11.94 -12.26
N ARG A 1099 -5.10 12.89 -12.18
CA ARG A 1099 -5.32 14.19 -11.49
C ARG A 1099 -6.33 15.11 -12.19
N ILE A 1100 -6.28 15.23 -13.52
CA ILE A 1100 -7.15 16.14 -14.29
C ILE A 1100 -8.62 15.72 -14.20
N ARG A 1101 -8.89 14.41 -14.11
CA ARG A 1101 -10.24 13.85 -13.89
C ARG A 1101 -10.99 14.49 -12.72
N TYR A 1102 -10.29 15.12 -11.77
CA TYR A 1102 -10.84 15.67 -10.54
C TYR A 1102 -10.76 17.20 -10.43
N ARG A 1103 -10.35 17.92 -11.49
CA ARG A 1103 -10.31 19.41 -11.47
C ARG A 1103 -11.43 20.07 -12.30
N GLN A 1104 -12.18 19.30 -13.09
CA GLN A 1104 -13.40 19.72 -13.80
C GLN A 1104 -14.60 19.03 -13.16
#